data_AF-A0A7X9A4B8-F1
#
_entry.id   AF-A0A7X9A4B8-F1
#
_cell.length_a   1.000
_cell.length_b   1.000
_cell.length_c   1.000
_cell.angle_alpha   90.00
_cell.angle_beta   90.00
_cell.angle_gamma   90.00
#
_symmetry.space_group_name_H-M   'P 1'
#
loop_
_entity.id
_entity.type
_entity.pdbx_description
1 polymer ?
#
loop_
_entity_poly.entity_id
_entity_poly.type
_entity_poly.pdbx_seq_one_letter_code
_entity_poly.pdbx_strand_id
1 'polypeptide(L)'
;MTNWKTKLILCITLIFSISIANPFPVQGQDNINHWAQVDLWELGARGIIDPESEPEEYLTRAKFTAMLVKSLGLELEALRLEGIPSTFIDVPNNHPQKGYINLALERGLVGGYSAEIFRPNEELRRDQMIVLLLRLMGVEDLKAEEKYLTFTDAKYIPEYARPSISQGVKMGLVAGYTDKTFRPAEKVTLAEGSAFINRWLELMGDRYDYTGTFQGTKNQGGFLELAIGDSQISFPVNSEVQIIVAKEKANWNDLKIGQQVSLKLNFQGEVILVQQKDVEITEIPYKLEARKLPRFNTREALPQVANLFNPRMPLDPDNIQQSINTAKAEINIPSLVATTKSDGRGQVIALIDTGVDPSHPDLAVTTDGRPKLVEWVDFTLEGIVDIFPASEVKDKTLFFQGQEYTLGDIPSRSNNYRMGLLNLNDILPLELIDKTNPRQVAVLVTDATTQGIYDTVYVDINNDQSFVEEKALTIFKKDQSYVSLGYKGASLALALVDISPQGNYVQFANDISGHGTHVAGIIGANGALQGVAPGAQIMVLKAVDRDGYANPENIAEAIRYAAIHGADIINISLGQYQESAPGQSDLAKLVNEVIEKYNVLVVSAAGNVGPGINTVASPADADGAISVGAFVSPRMWQVDFDYRVPKDSLYYFSSVG
;
A
#
# COMPACT_ATOMS: atom_id res chain seq x y z
N MET A 1 -14.57 62.32 -31.85
CA MET A 1 -15.23 61.52 -30.80
C MET A 1 -14.12 60.77 -30.05
N THR A 2 -13.48 61.43 -29.07
CA THR A 2 -13.57 61.12 -27.60
C THR A 2 -13.09 59.69 -27.30
N ASN A 3 -11.86 59.36 -26.86
CA ASN A 3 -10.89 59.88 -25.87
C ASN A 3 -11.11 59.41 -24.41
N TRP A 4 -9.99 59.13 -23.71
CA TRP A 4 -9.76 58.84 -22.27
C TRP A 4 -9.79 57.38 -21.76
N LYS A 5 -8.72 56.80 -21.16
CA LYS A 5 -7.83 57.11 -19.99
C LYS A 5 -8.25 56.33 -18.71
N THR A 6 -7.38 55.42 -18.27
CA THR A 6 -6.83 55.22 -16.90
C THR A 6 -7.77 55.27 -15.68
N LYS A 7 -7.84 54.20 -14.86
CA LYS A 7 -7.35 54.12 -13.45
C LYS A 7 -7.97 52.96 -12.63
N LEU A 8 -7.10 52.34 -11.84
CA LEU A 8 -7.30 51.49 -10.65
C LEU A 8 -8.23 52.16 -9.62
N ILE A 9 -9.08 51.40 -8.91
CA ILE A 9 -9.41 51.54 -7.46
C ILE A 9 -10.13 50.25 -6.98
N LEU A 10 -9.62 49.70 -5.87
CA LEU A 10 -10.22 48.68 -5.00
C LEU A 10 -11.68 49.00 -4.64
N CYS A 11 -12.54 47.99 -4.54
CA CYS A 11 -13.43 47.87 -3.37
C CYS A 11 -13.89 46.42 -3.16
N ILE A 12 -13.65 45.97 -1.94
CA ILE A 12 -14.02 44.71 -1.31
C ILE A 12 -15.54 44.56 -1.29
N THR A 13 -16.05 43.37 -1.62
CA THR A 13 -17.24 42.77 -0.98
C THR A 13 -17.19 41.26 -1.18
N LEU A 14 -16.32 40.62 -0.40
CA LEU A 14 -16.50 39.22 -0.02
C LEU A 14 -17.68 39.20 0.96
N ILE A 15 -18.85 38.77 0.49
CA ILE A 15 -19.93 38.36 1.40
C ILE A 15 -19.53 36.98 1.90
N PHE A 16 -18.79 36.96 3.00
CA PHE A 16 -18.69 35.77 3.84
C PHE A 16 -20.07 35.57 4.46
N SER A 17 -20.80 34.55 4.01
CA SER A 17 -21.85 33.93 4.82
C SER A 17 -21.16 33.19 5.97
N ILE A 18 -20.85 33.93 7.03
CA ILE A 18 -20.39 33.35 8.29
C ILE A 18 -21.58 32.56 8.86
N SER A 19 -21.51 31.23 8.81
CA SER A 19 -22.28 30.42 9.75
C SER A 19 -21.64 30.61 11.13
N ILE A 20 -22.30 31.40 11.96
CA ILE A 20 -21.85 31.79 13.30
C ILE A 20 -22.07 30.57 14.22
N ALA A 21 -20.98 29.91 14.62
CA ALA A 21 -20.98 28.96 15.73
C ALA A 21 -20.51 29.70 17.00
N ASN A 22 -21.42 30.03 17.90
CA ASN A 22 -21.09 30.57 19.22
C ASN A 22 -20.94 29.42 20.22
N PRO A 23 -19.82 29.29 20.95
CA PRO A 23 -19.76 28.48 22.15
C PRO A 23 -19.96 29.38 23.37
N PHE A 24 -21.06 29.19 24.11
CA PHE A 24 -21.21 29.65 25.49
C PHE A 24 -21.40 28.43 26.40
N PRO A 25 -20.81 28.39 27.61
CA PRO A 25 -21.12 27.35 28.58
C PRO A 25 -22.31 27.81 29.44
N VAL A 26 -23.37 27.00 29.50
CA VAL A 26 -24.40 27.14 30.55
C VAL A 26 -24.75 25.75 31.09
N GLN A 27 -24.63 25.66 32.40
CA GLN A 27 -24.98 24.52 33.25
C GLN A 27 -26.51 24.43 33.40
N GLY A 28 -27.09 23.24 33.20
CA GLY A 28 -28.48 22.92 33.58
C GLY A 28 -29.27 22.17 32.52
N GLN A 29 -29.85 21.03 32.92
CA GLN A 29 -30.69 20.12 32.12
C GLN A 29 -31.82 20.80 31.34
N ASP A 30 -31.91 20.54 30.04
CA ASP A 30 -33.07 19.95 29.31
C ASP A 30 -32.83 20.03 27.78
N ASN A 31 -33.21 18.96 27.07
CA ASN A 31 -33.09 18.73 25.62
C ASN A 31 -33.25 19.98 24.73
N ILE A 32 -32.15 20.58 24.25
CA ILE A 32 -32.15 21.52 23.12
C ILE A 32 -30.86 21.32 22.30
N ASN A 33 -31.04 20.80 21.08
CA ASN A 33 -30.10 20.65 19.96
C ASN A 33 -28.63 21.04 20.21
N HIS A 34 -27.80 20.04 20.54
CA HIS A 34 -26.36 20.18 20.55
C HIS A 34 -25.84 20.57 19.14
N TRP A 35 -24.81 21.41 19.01
CA TRP A 35 -24.35 21.88 17.70
C TRP A 35 -23.85 20.74 16.78
N ALA A 36 -23.25 19.70 17.38
CA ALA A 36 -22.78 18.49 16.70
C ALA A 36 -23.83 17.37 16.65
N GLN A 37 -25.10 17.66 16.93
CA GLN A 37 -26.13 16.63 17.09
C GLN A 37 -26.31 15.77 15.82
N VAL A 38 -26.29 16.41 14.65
CA VAL A 38 -26.36 15.72 13.35
C VAL A 38 -25.15 14.79 13.19
N ASP A 39 -23.95 15.28 13.51
CA ASP A 39 -22.72 14.49 13.37
C ASP A 39 -22.73 13.24 14.26
N LEU A 40 -23.24 13.38 15.49
CA LEU A 40 -23.40 12.27 16.43
C LEU A 40 -24.42 11.24 15.92
N TRP A 41 -25.55 11.70 15.35
CA TRP A 41 -26.54 10.79 14.76
C TRP A 41 -25.99 10.04 13.55
N GLU A 42 -25.23 10.71 12.67
CA GLU A 42 -24.59 10.08 11.52
C GLU A 42 -23.63 8.97 11.94
N LEU A 43 -22.74 9.24 12.91
CA LEU A 43 -21.81 8.22 13.42
C LEU A 43 -22.53 7.13 14.23
N GLY A 44 -23.59 7.48 14.95
CA GLY A 44 -24.42 6.53 15.67
C GLY A 44 -25.15 5.55 14.75
N ALA A 45 -25.70 6.05 13.62
CA ALA A 45 -26.33 5.21 12.60
C ALA A 45 -25.36 4.18 11.99
N ARG A 46 -24.07 4.53 11.95
CA ARG A 46 -22.98 3.66 11.48
C ARG A 46 -22.44 2.70 12.54
N GLY A 47 -22.93 2.77 13.79
CA GLY A 47 -22.39 1.97 14.91
C GLY A 47 -21.00 2.40 15.40
N ILE A 48 -20.52 3.58 14.98
CA ILE A 48 -19.18 4.09 15.33
C ILE A 48 -19.16 4.58 16.78
N ILE A 49 -20.25 5.21 17.22
CA ILE A 49 -20.45 5.69 18.59
C ILE A 49 -21.80 5.22 19.12
N ASP A 50 -21.95 5.19 20.44
CA ASP A 50 -23.26 5.01 21.06
C ASP A 50 -24.07 6.31 20.95
N PRO A 51 -25.30 6.30 20.38
CA PRO A 51 -26.16 7.48 20.29
C PRO A 51 -26.47 8.17 21.62
N GLU A 52 -26.34 7.48 22.76
CA GLU A 52 -26.57 8.02 24.11
C GLU A 52 -25.31 8.62 24.75
N SER A 53 -24.17 8.62 24.04
CA SER A 53 -22.90 9.14 24.57
C SER A 53 -22.98 10.64 24.87
N GLU A 54 -22.34 11.08 25.96
CA GLU A 54 -22.31 12.50 26.36
C GLU A 54 -21.43 13.33 25.40
N PRO A 55 -21.99 14.33 24.69
CA PRO A 55 -21.26 15.06 23.64
C PRO A 55 -19.98 15.78 24.11
N GLU A 56 -19.96 16.21 25.37
CA GLU A 56 -18.86 16.96 25.97
C GLU A 56 -17.82 16.06 26.67
N GLU A 57 -17.96 14.73 26.60
CA GLU A 57 -16.94 13.82 27.11
C GLU A 57 -15.63 13.97 26.32
N TYR A 58 -14.50 14.09 27.01
CA TYR A 58 -13.19 14.10 26.34
C TYR A 58 -12.83 12.72 25.79
N LEU A 59 -12.39 12.70 24.53
CA LEU A 59 -11.95 11.49 23.86
C LEU A 59 -10.54 11.11 24.31
N THR A 60 -10.38 9.87 24.76
CA THR A 60 -9.04 9.28 24.90
C THR A 60 -8.48 8.88 23.54
N ARG A 61 -7.15 8.78 23.45
CA ARG A 61 -6.48 8.29 22.24
C ARG A 61 -6.99 6.91 21.82
N ALA A 62 -7.27 6.02 22.77
CA ALA A 62 -7.84 4.71 22.48
C ALA A 62 -9.29 4.78 21.95
N LYS A 63 -10.16 5.60 22.56
CA LYS A 63 -11.54 5.78 22.09
C LYS A 63 -11.56 6.35 20.67
N PHE A 64 -10.77 7.38 20.40
CA PHE A 64 -10.69 7.96 19.05
C PHE A 64 -10.12 6.97 18.03
N THR A 65 -9.11 6.18 18.39
CA THR A 65 -8.58 5.11 17.51
C THR A 65 -9.66 4.08 17.18
N ALA A 66 -10.46 3.66 18.16
CA ALA A 66 -11.58 2.76 17.91
C ALA A 66 -12.63 3.38 16.98
N MET A 67 -12.95 4.67 17.15
CA MET A 67 -13.86 5.38 16.25
C MET A 67 -13.34 5.40 14.81
N LEU A 68 -12.03 5.63 14.59
CA LEU A 68 -11.41 5.60 13.27
C LEU A 68 -11.49 4.21 12.63
N VAL A 69 -11.14 3.17 13.38
CA VAL A 69 -11.20 1.77 12.91
C VAL A 69 -12.64 1.36 12.53
N LYS A 70 -13.63 1.73 13.35
CA LYS A 70 -15.05 1.51 13.03
C LYS A 70 -15.50 2.32 11.81
N SER A 71 -15.02 3.56 11.67
CA SER A 71 -15.33 4.40 10.51
C SER A 71 -14.84 3.81 9.19
N LEU A 72 -13.75 3.05 9.24
CA LEU A 72 -13.18 2.30 8.12
C LEU A 72 -13.85 0.93 7.89
N GLY A 73 -14.87 0.57 8.69
CA GLY A 73 -15.56 -0.71 8.56
C GLY A 73 -14.77 -1.92 9.07
N LEU A 74 -13.72 -1.71 9.85
CA LEU A 74 -12.78 -2.75 10.29
C LEU A 74 -13.06 -3.30 11.70
N GLU A 75 -14.31 -3.20 12.17
CA GLU A 75 -14.69 -3.56 13.53
C GLU A 75 -14.57 -5.07 13.78
N LEU A 76 -14.97 -5.91 12.83
CA LEU A 76 -14.93 -7.37 13.00
C LEU A 76 -13.49 -7.88 13.11
N GLU A 77 -12.56 -7.32 12.35
CA GLU A 77 -11.13 -7.59 12.44
C GLU A 77 -10.60 -7.17 13.82
N ALA A 78 -11.00 -6.00 14.31
CA ALA A 78 -10.55 -5.50 15.61
C ALA A 78 -11.04 -6.40 16.75
N LEU A 79 -12.29 -6.89 16.68
CA LEU A 79 -12.86 -7.81 17.67
C LEU A 79 -12.12 -9.16 17.69
N ARG A 80 -11.62 -9.66 16.54
CA ARG A 80 -10.81 -10.88 16.49
C ARG A 80 -9.47 -10.73 17.23
N LEU A 81 -8.96 -9.51 17.33
CA LEU A 81 -7.70 -9.21 18.03
C LEU A 81 -7.88 -8.93 19.52
N GLU A 82 -9.12 -8.96 20.05
CA GLU A 82 -9.38 -8.71 21.47
C GLU A 82 -8.72 -9.75 22.38
N GLY A 83 -8.56 -11.00 21.92
CA GLY A 83 -7.86 -12.05 22.66
C GLY A 83 -6.33 -11.91 22.63
N ILE A 84 -5.78 -11.07 21.75
CA ILE A 84 -4.34 -10.97 21.50
C ILE A 84 -3.72 -9.89 22.40
N PRO A 85 -2.60 -10.15 23.09
CA PRO A 85 -1.89 -9.13 23.84
C PRO A 85 -1.45 -7.97 22.94
N SER A 86 -1.38 -6.75 23.49
CA SER A 86 -0.84 -5.62 22.74
C SER A 86 0.69 -5.67 22.70
N THR A 87 1.27 -5.20 21.60
CA THR A 87 2.70 -4.90 21.49
C THR A 87 3.09 -3.69 22.34
N PHE A 88 2.12 -2.82 22.65
CA PHE A 88 2.31 -1.71 23.56
C PHE A 88 2.20 -2.17 25.00
N ILE A 89 3.27 -2.00 25.77
CA ILE A 89 3.36 -2.48 27.15
C ILE A 89 2.40 -1.73 28.09
N ASP A 90 1.96 -0.53 27.70
CA ASP A 90 1.05 0.32 28.46
C ASP A 90 -0.42 0.16 28.06
N VAL A 91 -0.74 -0.82 27.21
CA VAL A 91 -2.11 -1.24 26.89
C VAL A 91 -2.41 -2.53 27.65
N PRO A 92 -3.16 -2.47 28.76
CA PRO A 92 -3.49 -3.66 29.55
C PRO A 92 -4.23 -4.72 28.75
N ASN A 93 -3.99 -5.99 29.07
CA ASN A 93 -4.65 -7.12 28.39
C ASN A 93 -6.19 -7.09 28.48
N ASN A 94 -6.74 -6.44 29.50
CA ASN A 94 -8.17 -6.25 29.72
C ASN A 94 -8.69 -4.88 29.22
N HIS A 95 -7.89 -4.12 28.47
CA HIS A 95 -8.32 -2.82 27.97
C HIS A 95 -9.40 -2.99 26.87
N PRO A 96 -10.56 -2.30 26.97
CA PRO A 96 -11.70 -2.56 26.09
C PRO A 96 -11.44 -2.23 24.61
N GLN A 97 -10.57 -1.25 24.32
CA GLN A 97 -10.19 -0.92 22.94
C GLN A 97 -8.92 -1.65 22.45
N LYS A 98 -8.40 -2.64 23.17
CA LYS A 98 -7.12 -3.30 22.83
C LYS A 98 -7.12 -3.87 21.40
N GLY A 99 -8.18 -4.57 21.02
CA GLY A 99 -8.30 -5.14 19.67
C GLY A 99 -8.23 -4.08 18.56
N TYR A 100 -8.88 -2.93 18.79
CA TYR A 100 -8.84 -1.78 17.88
C TYR A 100 -7.46 -1.13 17.81
N ILE A 101 -6.76 -1.00 18.94
CA ILE A 101 -5.40 -0.46 18.99
C ILE A 101 -4.44 -1.39 18.25
N ASN A 102 -4.55 -2.71 18.48
CA ASN A 102 -3.73 -3.71 17.81
C ASN A 102 -3.95 -3.68 16.30
N LEU A 103 -5.21 -3.64 15.86
CA LEU A 103 -5.53 -3.55 14.43
C LEU A 103 -5.01 -2.24 13.83
N ALA A 104 -5.20 -1.12 14.52
CA ALA A 104 -4.72 0.17 14.05
C ALA A 104 -3.20 0.21 13.93
N LEU A 105 -2.46 -0.49 14.79
CA LEU A 105 -1.02 -0.66 14.64
C LEU A 105 -0.67 -1.59 13.48
N GLU A 106 -1.30 -2.76 13.40
CA GLU A 106 -1.06 -3.78 12.36
C GLU A 106 -1.30 -3.24 10.95
N ARG A 107 -2.32 -2.38 10.81
CA ARG A 107 -2.68 -1.70 9.56
C ARG A 107 -1.93 -0.39 9.33
N GLY A 108 -1.00 -0.02 10.21
CA GLY A 108 -0.24 1.24 10.11
C GLY A 108 -1.07 2.52 10.32
N LEU A 109 -2.34 2.40 10.71
CA LEU A 109 -3.31 3.49 10.87
C LEU A 109 -2.92 4.43 12.04
N VAL A 110 -2.47 3.85 13.15
CA VAL A 110 -2.09 4.60 14.36
C VAL A 110 -0.85 3.99 15.00
N GLY A 111 0.21 4.78 15.14
CA GLY A 111 1.41 4.41 15.88
C GLY A 111 1.37 4.81 17.36
N GLY A 112 2.29 4.25 18.15
CA GLY A 112 2.57 4.69 19.51
C GLY A 112 3.41 5.97 19.56
N TYR A 113 3.55 6.54 20.75
CA TYR A 113 4.56 7.56 21.05
C TYR A 113 5.98 6.99 20.98
N SER A 114 6.11 5.68 21.18
CA SER A 114 7.29 4.88 20.87
C SER A 114 6.84 3.51 20.34
N ALA A 115 7.78 2.61 20.04
CA ALA A 115 7.48 1.23 19.66
C ALA A 115 6.71 0.45 20.75
N GLU A 116 6.83 0.87 22.02
CA GLU A 116 6.27 0.15 23.17
C GLU A 116 5.17 0.94 23.91
N ILE A 117 4.99 2.23 23.63
CA ILE A 117 4.11 3.13 24.41
C ILE A 117 3.03 3.75 23.53
N PHE A 118 1.75 3.51 23.85
CA PHE A 118 0.59 4.05 23.12
C PHE A 118 -0.15 5.15 23.85
N ARG A 119 -0.20 5.08 25.18
CA ARG A 119 -0.96 5.94 26.12
C ARG A 119 -2.46 5.91 25.87
N PRO A 120 -3.11 4.74 26.06
CA PRO A 120 -4.51 4.55 25.66
C PRO A 120 -5.51 5.44 26.41
N ASN A 121 -5.20 5.79 27.67
CA ASN A 121 -6.07 6.57 28.54
C ASN A 121 -5.77 8.08 28.50
N GLU A 122 -4.77 8.52 27.75
CA GLU A 122 -4.48 9.96 27.61
C GLU A 122 -5.55 10.61 26.73
N GLU A 123 -6.11 11.73 27.19
CA GLU A 123 -7.06 12.51 26.41
C GLU A 123 -6.38 13.11 25.18
N LEU A 124 -7.04 13.00 24.04
CA LEU A 124 -6.50 13.40 22.75
C LEU A 124 -6.52 14.92 22.63
N ARG A 125 -5.38 15.51 22.27
CA ARG A 125 -5.30 16.93 21.94
C ARG A 125 -5.70 17.19 20.50
N ARG A 126 -6.18 18.39 20.23
CA ARG A 126 -6.66 18.81 18.92
C ARG A 126 -5.59 18.72 17.85
N ASP A 127 -4.34 19.11 18.14
CA ASP A 127 -3.20 18.95 17.23
C ASP A 127 -2.96 17.49 16.83
N GLN A 128 -3.01 16.58 17.80
CA GLN A 128 -2.81 15.14 17.58
C GLN A 128 -3.94 14.52 16.76
N MET A 129 -5.19 14.93 16.99
CA MET A 129 -6.33 14.46 16.20
C MET A 129 -6.16 14.78 14.71
N ILE A 130 -5.75 16.01 14.38
CA ILE A 130 -5.55 16.40 12.97
C ILE A 130 -4.42 15.60 12.32
N VAL A 131 -3.32 15.37 13.05
CA VAL A 131 -2.22 14.53 12.56
C VAL A 131 -2.70 13.11 12.28
N LEU A 132 -3.53 12.53 13.16
CA LEU A 132 -4.09 11.19 12.95
C LEU A 132 -5.02 11.14 11.73
N LEU A 133 -5.95 12.09 11.61
CA LEU A 133 -6.90 12.12 10.48
C LEU A 133 -6.18 12.29 9.13
N LEU A 134 -5.19 13.19 9.04
CA LEU A 134 -4.46 13.39 7.78
C LEU A 134 -3.56 12.20 7.43
N ARG A 135 -2.98 11.54 8.43
CA ARG A 135 -2.23 10.30 8.19
C ARG A 135 -3.11 9.23 7.55
N LEU A 136 -4.37 9.12 7.98
CA LEU A 136 -5.32 8.17 7.41
C LEU A 136 -5.79 8.54 6.00
N MET A 137 -5.59 9.79 5.57
CA MET A 137 -5.83 10.21 4.18
C MET A 137 -4.64 9.90 3.26
N GLY A 138 -3.55 9.30 3.76
CA GLY A 138 -2.35 9.01 2.97
C GLY A 138 -1.63 10.26 2.45
N VAL A 139 -1.86 11.43 3.06
CA VAL A 139 -1.22 12.67 2.63
C VAL A 139 0.15 12.78 3.28
N GLU A 140 1.18 12.42 2.51
CA GLU A 140 2.57 12.40 2.95
C GLU A 140 3.38 13.60 2.42
N ASP A 141 4.63 13.74 2.87
CA ASP A 141 5.54 14.85 2.51
C ASP A 141 4.98 16.27 2.76
N LEU A 142 4.14 16.39 3.78
CA LEU A 142 3.55 17.65 4.16
C LEU A 142 4.63 18.63 4.61
N LYS A 143 4.70 19.77 3.92
CA LYS A 143 5.45 20.95 4.36
C LYS A 143 4.47 21.96 4.92
N ALA A 144 4.83 22.56 6.05
CA ALA A 144 4.03 23.63 6.62
C ALA A 144 3.93 24.80 5.64
N GLU A 145 2.73 25.02 5.12
CA GLU A 145 2.42 26.19 4.29
C GLU A 145 1.94 27.32 5.20
N GLU A 146 2.87 28.12 5.72
CA GLU A 146 2.62 29.17 6.74
C GLU A 146 1.48 30.16 6.37
N LYS A 147 1.23 30.37 5.07
CA LYS A 147 0.11 31.21 4.60
C LYS A 147 -1.27 30.68 5.01
N TYR A 148 -1.41 29.40 5.34
CA TYR A 148 -2.64 28.77 5.83
C TYR A 148 -2.71 28.69 7.36
N LEU A 149 -1.62 29.01 8.08
CA LEU A 149 -1.57 29.03 9.54
C LEU A 149 -1.89 30.43 10.08
N THR A 150 -3.03 30.98 9.70
CA THR A 150 -3.43 32.36 10.02
C THR A 150 -4.06 32.53 11.40
N PHE A 151 -3.99 31.51 12.26
CA PHE A 151 -4.57 31.54 13.60
C PHE A 151 -3.80 32.48 14.53
N THR A 152 -4.50 33.17 15.43
CA THR A 152 -3.89 34.10 16.38
C THR A 152 -2.94 33.42 17.37
N ASP A 153 -3.14 32.12 17.59
CA ASP A 153 -2.39 31.22 18.46
C ASP A 153 -1.51 30.23 17.67
N ALA A 154 -1.29 30.46 16.36
CA ALA A 154 -0.50 29.56 15.50
C ALA A 154 0.93 29.29 15.98
N LYS A 155 1.51 30.19 16.79
CA LYS A 155 2.83 30.02 17.44
C LYS A 155 2.87 28.90 18.50
N TYR A 156 1.71 28.46 18.99
CA TYR A 156 1.60 27.37 19.96
C TYR A 156 1.38 26.01 19.30
N ILE A 157 1.25 25.96 17.97
CA ILE A 157 1.16 24.70 17.23
C ILE A 157 2.54 24.03 17.24
N PRO A 158 2.68 22.81 17.76
CA PRO A 158 3.95 22.09 17.75
C PRO A 158 4.46 21.85 16.33
N GLU A 159 5.78 21.94 16.15
CA GLU A 159 6.45 21.79 14.83
C GLU A 159 5.99 20.54 14.07
N TYR A 160 5.87 19.40 14.75
CA TYR A 160 5.45 18.14 14.13
C TYR A 160 4.01 18.17 13.56
N ALA A 161 3.14 19.04 14.08
CA ALA A 161 1.73 19.12 13.70
C ALA A 161 1.45 20.25 12.69
N ARG A 162 2.36 21.22 12.54
CA ARG A 162 2.19 22.37 11.62
C ARG A 162 1.88 21.93 10.18
N PRO A 163 2.57 20.93 9.60
CA PRO A 163 2.28 20.52 8.23
C PRO A 163 0.87 19.98 8.08
N SER A 164 0.47 19.04 8.95
CA SER A 164 -0.89 18.49 8.97
C SER A 164 -1.95 19.56 9.19
N ILE A 165 -1.74 20.50 10.09
CA ILE A 165 -2.74 21.55 10.34
C ILE A 165 -2.84 22.50 9.15
N SER A 166 -1.73 22.91 8.54
CA SER A 166 -1.74 23.79 7.36
C SER A 166 -2.45 23.14 6.17
N GLN A 167 -2.20 21.84 5.95
CA GLN A 167 -2.85 21.06 4.92
C GLN A 167 -4.33 20.84 5.23
N GLY A 168 -4.66 20.55 6.49
CA GLY A 168 -6.03 20.41 6.97
C GLY A 168 -6.85 21.67 6.74
N VAL A 169 -6.26 22.86 6.91
CA VAL A 169 -6.92 24.14 6.56
C VAL A 169 -7.11 24.26 5.06
N LYS A 170 -6.09 23.94 4.26
CA LYS A 170 -6.13 24.03 2.79
C LYS A 170 -7.25 23.17 2.18
N MET A 171 -7.45 21.96 2.69
CA MET A 171 -8.50 21.04 2.22
C MET A 171 -9.86 21.24 2.92
N GLY A 172 -9.96 22.19 3.85
CA GLY A 172 -11.20 22.45 4.58
C GLY A 172 -11.52 21.48 5.73
N LEU A 173 -10.64 20.52 6.04
CA LEU A 173 -10.82 19.64 7.22
C LEU A 173 -10.80 20.44 8.53
N VAL A 174 -9.89 21.42 8.62
CA VAL A 174 -9.66 22.23 9.82
C VAL A 174 -10.27 23.62 9.63
N ALA A 175 -11.14 23.99 10.56
CA ALA A 175 -11.57 25.37 10.78
C ALA A 175 -11.09 25.85 12.16
N GLY A 176 -10.78 27.14 12.25
CA GLY A 176 -10.52 27.81 13.53
C GLY A 176 -11.82 28.16 14.24
N TYR A 177 -11.71 28.53 15.52
CA TYR A 177 -12.82 29.07 16.29
C TYR A 177 -13.16 30.51 15.83
N THR A 178 -14.32 31.01 16.25
CA THR A 178 -14.81 32.35 15.88
C THR A 178 -13.90 33.49 16.37
N ASP A 179 -13.13 33.24 17.43
CA ASP A 179 -12.08 34.11 17.96
C ASP A 179 -10.76 34.06 17.15
N LYS A 180 -10.74 33.32 16.03
CA LYS A 180 -9.60 33.09 15.14
C LYS A 180 -8.46 32.26 15.76
N THR A 181 -8.73 31.49 16.81
CA THR A 181 -7.77 30.53 17.40
C THR A 181 -7.90 29.12 16.80
N PHE A 182 -6.86 28.30 16.90
CA PHE A 182 -6.86 26.86 16.59
C PHE A 182 -6.93 25.99 17.84
N ARG A 183 -6.31 26.42 18.94
CA ARG A 183 -6.24 25.77 20.26
C ARG A 183 -5.57 24.39 20.22
N PRO A 184 -4.28 24.32 19.85
CA PRO A 184 -3.61 23.05 19.54
C PRO A 184 -3.54 22.07 20.70
N ALA A 185 -3.40 22.57 21.94
CA ALA A 185 -3.26 21.73 23.12
C ALA A 185 -4.60 21.42 23.82
N GLU A 186 -5.72 21.95 23.33
CA GLU A 186 -7.04 21.70 23.91
C GLU A 186 -7.47 20.25 23.67
N LYS A 187 -8.14 19.67 24.66
CA LYS A 187 -8.65 18.30 24.61
C LYS A 187 -9.88 18.25 23.73
N VAL A 188 -9.99 17.20 22.94
CA VAL A 188 -11.09 17.01 21.99
C VAL A 188 -12.27 16.36 22.68
N THR A 189 -13.47 16.95 22.57
CA THR A 189 -14.71 16.32 23.03
C THR A 189 -15.28 15.35 21.98
N LEU A 190 -16.18 14.45 22.39
CA LEU A 190 -16.84 13.51 21.49
C LEU A 190 -17.55 14.24 20.34
N ALA A 191 -18.22 15.35 20.64
CA ALA A 191 -18.86 16.20 19.64
C ALA A 191 -17.86 16.73 18.60
N GLU A 192 -16.74 17.28 19.05
CA GLU A 192 -15.70 17.78 18.14
C GLU A 192 -15.10 16.64 17.31
N GLY A 193 -14.73 15.53 17.95
CA GLY A 193 -14.21 14.34 17.26
C GLY A 193 -15.17 13.81 16.20
N SER A 194 -16.47 13.78 16.50
CA SER A 194 -17.49 13.32 15.57
C SER A 194 -17.63 14.22 14.34
N ALA A 195 -17.68 15.54 14.55
CA ALA A 195 -17.70 16.51 13.45
C ALA A 195 -16.44 16.43 12.57
N PHE A 196 -15.28 16.16 13.17
CA PHE A 196 -14.04 15.95 12.41
C PHE A 196 -14.03 14.64 11.63
N ILE A 197 -14.52 13.54 12.21
CA ILE A 197 -14.61 12.25 11.50
C ILE A 197 -15.58 12.36 10.32
N ASN A 198 -16.75 12.99 10.47
CA ASN A 198 -17.69 13.14 9.35
C ASN A 198 -17.11 14.00 8.23
N ARG A 199 -16.42 15.09 8.57
CA ARG A 199 -15.73 15.92 7.55
C ARG A 199 -14.59 15.16 6.88
N TRP A 200 -13.87 14.34 7.64
CA TRP A 200 -12.84 13.46 7.09
C TRP A 200 -13.45 12.42 6.14
N LEU A 201 -14.54 11.74 6.52
CA LEU A 201 -15.30 10.83 5.65
C LEU A 201 -15.83 11.55 4.40
N GLU A 202 -16.20 12.83 4.50
CA GLU A 202 -16.66 13.62 3.35
C GLU A 202 -15.54 13.87 2.36
N LEU A 203 -14.35 14.23 2.85
CA LEU A 203 -13.16 14.42 2.01
C LEU A 203 -12.70 13.12 1.36
N MET A 204 -12.88 11.98 2.02
CA MET A 204 -12.61 10.65 1.47
C MET A 204 -13.69 10.16 0.50
N GLY A 205 -14.83 10.87 0.40
CA GLY A 205 -15.98 10.43 -0.40
C GLY A 205 -16.86 9.36 0.26
N ASP A 206 -16.54 8.94 1.48
CA ASP A 206 -17.18 7.83 2.20
C ASP A 206 -18.32 8.25 3.15
N ARG A 207 -18.60 9.55 3.24
CA ARG A 207 -19.69 10.09 4.10
C ARG A 207 -21.08 9.59 3.67
N TYR A 208 -21.29 9.31 2.38
CA TYR A 208 -22.53 8.73 1.85
C TYR A 208 -22.21 7.81 0.68
N ASP A 209 -22.97 6.73 0.51
CA ASP A 209 -22.75 5.79 -0.60
C ASP A 209 -23.51 6.21 -1.86
N TYR A 210 -24.67 6.85 -1.69
CA TYR A 210 -25.50 7.32 -2.80
C TYR A 210 -26.07 8.71 -2.52
N THR A 211 -26.21 9.51 -3.58
CA THR A 211 -26.99 10.75 -3.55
C THR A 211 -27.95 10.75 -4.74
N GLY A 212 -29.20 11.14 -4.52
CA GLY A 212 -30.19 11.17 -5.59
C GLY A 212 -31.51 11.78 -5.19
N THR A 213 -32.47 11.70 -6.11
CA THR A 213 -33.81 12.25 -5.90
C THR A 213 -34.72 11.20 -5.27
N PHE A 214 -35.22 11.46 -4.07
CA PHE A 214 -36.15 10.59 -3.37
C PHE A 214 -37.47 10.44 -4.15
N GLN A 215 -37.87 9.21 -4.46
CA GLN A 215 -39.09 8.88 -5.23
C GLN A 215 -40.22 8.31 -4.36
N GLY A 216 -39.92 7.94 -3.11
CA GLY A 216 -40.89 7.38 -2.17
C GLY A 216 -40.38 6.12 -1.49
N THR A 217 -41.28 5.43 -0.78
CA THR A 217 -41.01 4.13 -0.15
C THR A 217 -42.03 3.08 -0.57
N LYS A 218 -41.62 1.81 -0.54
CA LYS A 218 -42.47 0.63 -0.75
C LYS A 218 -42.57 -0.20 0.52
N ASN A 219 -43.60 -1.04 0.60
CA ASN A 219 -43.81 -1.99 1.70
C ASN A 219 -43.73 -1.34 3.09
N GLN A 220 -44.49 -0.24 3.30
CA GLN A 220 -44.52 0.50 4.57
C GLN A 220 -43.14 0.99 5.06
N GLY A 221 -42.23 1.34 4.13
CA GLY A 221 -40.89 1.83 4.49
C GLY A 221 -39.81 0.76 4.48
N GLY A 222 -40.13 -0.50 4.15
CA GLY A 222 -39.12 -1.57 4.02
C GLY A 222 -38.20 -1.43 2.80
N PHE A 223 -38.58 -0.60 1.82
CA PHE A 223 -37.72 -0.24 0.68
C PHE A 223 -37.80 1.26 0.38
N LEU A 224 -36.66 1.88 0.10
CA LEU A 224 -36.54 3.26 -0.36
C LEU A 224 -36.33 3.27 -1.87
N GLU A 225 -37.02 4.17 -2.58
CA GLU A 225 -36.81 4.40 -4.01
C GLU A 225 -36.05 5.71 -4.25
N LEU A 226 -34.94 5.62 -4.96
CA LEU A 226 -34.05 6.74 -5.28
C LEU A 226 -33.81 6.81 -6.79
N ALA A 227 -33.96 7.98 -7.38
CA ALA A 227 -33.52 8.23 -8.75
C ALA A 227 -32.10 8.80 -8.75
N ILE A 228 -31.18 8.14 -9.46
CA ILE A 228 -29.79 8.55 -9.65
C ILE A 228 -29.52 8.63 -11.15
N GLY A 229 -29.29 9.84 -11.68
CA GLY A 229 -29.27 10.06 -13.12
C GLY A 229 -30.60 9.64 -13.77
N ASP A 230 -30.51 8.80 -14.80
CA ASP A 230 -31.68 8.26 -15.52
C ASP A 230 -32.22 6.94 -14.92
N SER A 231 -31.60 6.45 -13.85
CA SER A 231 -31.93 5.15 -13.24
C SER A 231 -32.73 5.30 -11.95
N GLN A 232 -33.75 4.46 -11.77
CA GLN A 232 -34.49 4.33 -10.51
C GLN A 232 -34.05 3.06 -9.79
N ILE A 233 -33.51 3.22 -8.58
CA ILE A 233 -32.93 2.15 -7.77
C ILE A 233 -33.77 1.99 -6.51
N SER A 234 -34.00 0.75 -6.09
CA SER A 234 -34.72 0.43 -4.85
C SER A 234 -33.75 -0.23 -3.86
N PHE A 235 -33.67 0.34 -2.67
CA PHE A 235 -32.80 -0.13 -1.60
C PHE A 235 -33.63 -0.74 -0.47
N PRO A 236 -33.27 -1.91 0.08
CA PRO A 236 -33.84 -2.39 1.32
C PRO A 236 -33.49 -1.42 2.46
N VAL A 237 -34.38 -1.26 3.43
CA VAL A 237 -34.23 -0.31 4.53
C VAL A 237 -34.08 -1.07 5.84
N ASN A 238 -33.07 -0.70 6.64
CA ASN A 238 -32.87 -1.28 7.96
C ASN A 238 -33.97 -0.80 8.93
N SER A 239 -34.39 -1.65 9.87
CA SER A 239 -35.43 -1.31 10.84
C SER A 239 -35.08 -0.14 11.76
N GLU A 240 -33.79 0.15 11.93
CA GLU A 240 -33.25 1.23 12.77
C GLU A 240 -32.73 2.41 11.94
N VAL A 241 -33.16 2.54 10.68
CA VAL A 241 -32.77 3.65 9.80
C VAL A 241 -32.98 5.01 10.46
N GLN A 242 -31.95 5.85 10.41
CA GLN A 242 -32.05 7.23 10.85
C GLN A 242 -32.39 8.13 9.66
N ILE A 243 -33.42 8.96 9.80
CA ILE A 243 -33.81 9.93 8.78
C ILE A 243 -33.60 11.33 9.35
N ILE A 244 -32.83 12.15 8.63
CA ILE A 244 -32.48 13.51 9.03
C ILE A 244 -33.00 14.48 7.96
N VAL A 245 -33.91 15.37 8.35
CA VAL A 245 -34.51 16.39 7.49
C VAL A 245 -34.35 17.73 8.20
N ALA A 246 -33.87 18.75 7.48
CA ALA A 246 -33.60 20.08 8.05
C ALA A 246 -32.78 20.06 9.37
N LYS A 247 -31.79 19.14 9.47
CA LYS A 247 -30.93 18.93 10.65
C LYS A 247 -31.66 18.43 11.91
N GLU A 248 -32.86 17.87 11.77
CA GLU A 248 -33.62 17.25 12.85
C GLU A 248 -33.96 15.79 12.52
N LYS A 249 -34.15 14.94 13.55
CA LYS A 249 -34.66 13.58 13.37
C LYS A 249 -36.07 13.64 12.80
N ALA A 250 -36.30 12.83 11.78
CA ALA A 250 -37.50 12.84 10.97
C ALA A 250 -38.01 11.42 10.71
N ASN A 251 -39.18 11.33 10.08
CA ASN A 251 -39.77 10.09 9.61
C ASN A 251 -39.97 10.13 8.10
N TRP A 252 -40.37 8.99 7.52
CA TRP A 252 -40.67 8.89 6.08
C TRP A 252 -41.67 9.92 5.56
N ASN A 253 -42.60 10.37 6.40
CA ASN A 253 -43.63 11.36 6.03
C ASN A 253 -43.08 12.79 5.89
N ASP A 254 -41.89 13.05 6.44
CA ASP A 254 -41.26 14.37 6.42
C ASP A 254 -40.41 14.57 5.15
N LEU A 255 -40.08 13.48 4.44
CA LEU A 255 -39.42 13.50 3.14
C LEU A 255 -40.43 13.67 2.01
N LYS A 256 -40.17 14.63 1.10
CA LYS A 256 -41.02 14.88 -0.06
C LYS A 256 -40.45 14.20 -1.30
N ILE A 257 -41.33 13.59 -2.10
CA ILE A 257 -40.96 13.10 -3.44
C ILE A 257 -40.36 14.25 -4.25
N GLY A 258 -39.24 14.00 -4.92
CA GLY A 258 -38.48 15.02 -5.67
C GLY A 258 -37.35 15.68 -4.87
N GLN A 259 -37.21 15.39 -3.58
CA GLN A 259 -36.19 15.95 -2.71
C GLN A 259 -34.83 15.27 -2.89
N GLN A 260 -33.73 16.02 -2.87
CA GLN A 260 -32.38 15.46 -2.88
C GLN A 260 -32.04 14.87 -1.51
N VAL A 261 -31.61 13.61 -1.51
CA VAL A 261 -31.18 12.90 -0.30
C VAL A 261 -29.87 12.16 -0.54
N SER A 262 -29.08 12.05 0.52
CA SER A 262 -27.91 11.19 0.59
C SER A 262 -28.21 9.97 1.46
N LEU A 263 -27.73 8.80 1.04
CA LEU A 263 -27.93 7.53 1.73
C LEU A 263 -26.61 6.96 2.24
N LYS A 264 -26.64 6.33 3.41
CA LYS A 264 -25.60 5.39 3.84
C LYS A 264 -26.20 4.01 4.01
N LEU A 265 -25.50 2.99 3.53
CA LEU A 265 -25.83 1.58 3.62
C LEU A 265 -24.96 0.88 4.67
N ASN A 266 -25.48 -0.21 5.24
CA ASN A 266 -24.67 -1.19 5.97
C ASN A 266 -24.09 -2.25 5.02
N PHE A 267 -23.31 -3.19 5.57
CA PHE A 267 -22.69 -4.28 4.80
C PHE A 267 -23.70 -5.26 4.17
N GLN A 268 -24.94 -5.29 4.65
CA GLN A 268 -26.04 -6.07 4.08
C GLN A 268 -26.72 -5.34 2.91
N GLY A 269 -26.28 -4.11 2.58
CA GLY A 269 -26.85 -3.28 1.52
C GLY A 269 -28.14 -2.56 1.93
N GLU A 270 -28.47 -2.53 3.22
CA GLU A 270 -29.65 -1.87 3.75
C GLU A 270 -29.36 -0.41 4.12
N VAL A 271 -30.31 0.48 3.84
CA VAL A 271 -30.22 1.89 4.21
C VAL A 271 -30.28 2.04 5.73
N ILE A 272 -29.21 2.60 6.31
CA ILE A 272 -29.08 2.91 7.74
C ILE A 272 -29.18 4.41 8.03
N LEU A 273 -28.93 5.26 7.03
CA LEU A 273 -29.07 6.71 7.14
C LEU A 273 -29.66 7.29 5.86
N VAL A 274 -30.62 8.19 6.02
CA VAL A 274 -31.15 9.06 4.97
C VAL A 274 -31.01 10.49 5.44
N GLN A 275 -30.33 11.33 4.66
CA GLN A 275 -30.13 12.73 4.99
C GLN A 275 -30.55 13.63 3.86
N GLN A 276 -31.40 14.61 4.15
CA GLN A 276 -31.70 15.68 3.21
C GLN A 276 -30.41 16.44 2.87
N LYS A 277 -30.11 16.56 1.58
CA LYS A 277 -29.04 17.45 1.10
C LYS A 277 -29.63 18.84 0.91
N ASP A 278 -29.21 19.79 1.74
CA ASP A 278 -29.44 21.22 1.46
C ASP A 278 -28.62 21.57 0.21
N VAL A 279 -29.29 21.94 -0.87
CA VAL A 279 -28.63 22.23 -2.16
C VAL A 279 -27.89 23.56 -2.04
N GLU A 280 -26.64 23.52 -1.59
CA GLU A 280 -25.59 24.45 -2.02
C GLU A 280 -24.44 23.62 -2.60
N ILE A 281 -24.39 23.55 -3.92
CA ILE A 281 -23.25 23.01 -4.64
C ILE A 281 -22.11 24.02 -4.43
N THR A 282 -21.29 23.80 -3.42
CA THR A 282 -19.96 24.42 -3.38
C THR A 282 -19.06 23.57 -4.27
N GLU A 283 -18.95 23.97 -5.54
CA GLU A 283 -17.81 23.56 -6.36
C GLU A 283 -16.55 24.01 -5.61
N ILE A 284 -15.81 23.07 -5.03
CA ILE A 284 -14.48 23.34 -4.48
C ILE A 284 -13.58 23.62 -5.69
N PRO A 285 -13.09 24.86 -5.91
CA PRO A 285 -12.26 25.15 -7.05
C PRO A 285 -10.82 24.77 -6.69
N TYR A 286 -10.44 23.51 -6.89
CA TYR A 286 -9.04 23.11 -6.83
C TYR A 286 -8.56 22.58 -8.18
N LYS A 287 -7.83 23.44 -8.89
CA LYS A 287 -7.04 23.11 -10.07
C LYS A 287 -5.62 22.79 -9.60
N LEU A 288 -5.20 21.53 -9.70
CA LEU A 288 -3.79 21.17 -9.58
C LEU A 288 -3.04 21.71 -10.80
N GLU A 289 -2.27 22.79 -10.63
CA GLU A 289 -1.29 23.21 -11.63
C GLU A 289 -0.01 22.37 -11.47
N ALA A 290 0.29 21.57 -12.50
CA ALA A 290 1.50 20.79 -12.61
C ALA A 290 2.76 21.68 -12.58
N ARG A 291 3.76 21.32 -11.75
CA ARG A 291 5.07 21.99 -11.76
C ARG A 291 6.19 21.01 -12.05
N LYS A 292 7.06 21.41 -12.98
CA LYS A 292 8.24 20.71 -13.49
C LYS A 292 9.20 20.25 -12.38
N LEU A 293 9.70 19.03 -12.56
CA LEU A 293 10.66 18.30 -11.72
C LEU A 293 12.00 19.05 -11.51
N PRO A 294 12.49 19.15 -10.27
CA PRO A 294 13.91 19.26 -9.97
C PRO A 294 14.51 17.89 -9.61
N ARG A 295 15.73 17.67 -10.08
CA ARG A 295 16.54 16.45 -9.91
C ARG A 295 16.77 16.10 -8.43
N PHE A 296 16.75 14.79 -8.15
CA PHE A 296 16.95 14.15 -6.87
C PHE A 296 18.31 14.46 -6.23
N ASN A 297 18.27 14.80 -4.94
CA ASN A 297 19.36 14.57 -3.99
C ASN A 297 18.77 13.77 -2.82
N THR A 298 19.48 12.73 -2.44
CA THR A 298 19.10 11.59 -1.59
C THR A 298 18.73 11.92 -0.13
N ARG A 299 17.85 11.05 0.42
CA ARG A 299 17.53 10.78 1.85
C ARG A 299 16.52 11.70 2.53
N GLU A 300 15.24 11.51 2.26
CA GLU A 300 14.13 11.57 3.24
C GLU A 300 13.15 10.43 2.87
N ALA A 301 12.64 9.71 3.88
CA ALA A 301 12.00 8.41 3.73
C ALA A 301 10.70 8.49 2.91
N LEU A 302 10.60 7.64 1.88
CA LEU A 302 9.43 7.47 1.04
C LEU A 302 8.25 6.90 1.85
N PRO A 303 7.00 7.19 1.45
CA PRO A 303 5.80 6.49 1.92
C PRO A 303 5.97 4.98 1.77
N GLN A 304 6.07 4.26 2.90
CA GLN A 304 6.07 2.81 2.87
C GLN A 304 4.67 2.33 2.49
N VAL A 305 4.56 1.67 1.33
CA VAL A 305 3.35 0.94 0.92
C VAL A 305 3.10 -0.12 1.98
N ALA A 306 2.06 0.09 2.79
CA ALA A 306 1.72 -0.82 3.87
C ALA A 306 1.37 -2.21 3.31
N ASN A 307 2.22 -3.18 3.61
CA ASN A 307 1.98 -4.63 3.56
C ASN A 307 1.20 -5.13 2.33
N LEU A 308 1.88 -5.24 1.18
CA LEU A 308 1.41 -6.03 0.04
C LEU A 308 1.11 -7.51 0.40
N PHE A 309 1.67 -8.03 1.51
CA PHE A 309 1.67 -9.45 1.82
C PHE A 309 1.40 -9.78 3.31
N ASN A 310 0.15 -9.69 3.81
CA ASN A 310 -0.45 -10.69 4.74
C ASN A 310 -1.90 -10.39 5.21
N PRO A 311 -2.70 -11.42 5.64
CA PRO A 311 -2.32 -12.56 6.47
C PRO A 311 -2.39 -13.94 5.77
N ARG A 312 -1.29 -14.70 5.89
CA ARG A 312 -1.19 -16.15 5.74
C ARG A 312 -2.23 -16.79 6.65
N MET A 313 -3.30 -17.31 6.08
CA MET A 313 -3.94 -18.46 6.69
C MET A 313 -2.91 -19.60 6.70
N PRO A 314 -2.73 -20.33 7.81
CA PRO A 314 -1.80 -21.44 7.85
C PRO A 314 -2.29 -22.49 6.84
N LEU A 315 -1.59 -22.60 5.71
CA LEU A 315 -1.69 -23.74 4.83
C LEU A 315 -1.08 -24.94 5.57
N ASP A 316 -1.60 -26.14 5.35
CA ASP A 316 -0.94 -27.37 5.75
C ASP A 316 0.38 -27.52 4.96
N PRO A 317 1.55 -27.28 5.58
CA PRO A 317 2.83 -27.31 4.88
C PRO A 317 3.19 -28.71 4.38
N ASP A 318 2.60 -29.75 4.96
CA ASP A 318 2.84 -31.14 4.55
C ASP A 318 2.13 -31.48 3.23
N ASN A 319 1.28 -30.59 2.70
CA ASN A 319 0.42 -30.88 1.56
C ASN A 319 0.38 -29.83 0.44
N ILE A 320 1.44 -29.02 0.31
CA ILE A 320 1.56 -27.94 -0.68
C ILE A 320 1.31 -28.45 -2.12
N GLN A 321 1.81 -29.64 -2.47
CA GLN A 321 1.58 -30.22 -3.80
C GLN A 321 0.11 -30.62 -4.04
N GLN A 322 -0.63 -31.02 -3.00
CA GLN A 322 -2.07 -31.26 -3.15
C GLN A 322 -2.84 -29.95 -3.27
N SER A 323 -2.42 -28.90 -2.56
CA SER A 323 -3.01 -27.56 -2.68
C SER A 323 -2.93 -27.05 -4.13
N ILE A 324 -1.73 -27.03 -4.72
CA ILE A 324 -1.54 -26.57 -6.12
C ILE A 324 -2.28 -27.48 -7.13
N ASN A 325 -2.33 -28.79 -6.89
CA ASN A 325 -3.07 -29.72 -7.76
C ASN A 325 -4.58 -29.49 -7.69
N THR A 326 -5.08 -29.20 -6.48
CA THR A 326 -6.49 -28.85 -6.26
C THR A 326 -6.79 -27.56 -7.00
N ALA A 327 -6.00 -26.50 -6.79
CA ALA A 327 -6.19 -25.24 -7.48
C ALA A 327 -6.21 -25.40 -9.00
N LYS A 328 -5.22 -26.11 -9.57
CA LYS A 328 -5.15 -26.43 -11.01
C LYS A 328 -6.38 -27.17 -11.51
N ALA A 329 -6.94 -28.10 -10.73
CA ALA A 329 -8.12 -28.84 -11.10
C ALA A 329 -9.38 -27.96 -11.13
N GLU A 330 -9.54 -27.07 -10.14
CA GLU A 330 -10.69 -26.15 -10.04
C GLU A 330 -10.73 -25.13 -11.20
N ILE A 331 -9.59 -24.78 -11.78
CA ILE A 331 -9.49 -23.97 -13.00
C ILE A 331 -9.26 -24.81 -14.28
N ASN A 332 -9.52 -26.12 -14.22
CA ASN A 332 -9.55 -27.04 -15.35
C ASN A 332 -8.23 -27.18 -16.15
N ILE A 333 -7.08 -26.92 -15.53
CA ILE A 333 -5.75 -27.05 -16.15
C ILE A 333 -5.47 -28.49 -16.63
N PRO A 334 -5.80 -29.57 -15.90
CA PRO A 334 -5.55 -30.93 -16.38
C PRO A 334 -6.19 -31.23 -17.74
N SER A 335 -7.43 -30.77 -17.95
CA SER A 335 -8.13 -30.93 -19.24
C SER A 335 -7.46 -30.11 -20.35
N LEU A 336 -7.02 -28.89 -20.04
CA LEU A 336 -6.29 -28.04 -20.98
C LEU A 336 -4.99 -28.73 -21.43
N VAL A 337 -4.17 -29.19 -20.49
CA VAL A 337 -2.91 -29.90 -20.77
C VAL A 337 -3.15 -31.21 -21.54
N ALA A 338 -4.18 -31.97 -21.16
CA ALA A 338 -4.53 -33.19 -21.87
C ALA A 338 -4.89 -32.94 -23.35
N THR A 339 -5.50 -31.78 -23.63
CA THR A 339 -5.96 -31.38 -24.97
C THR A 339 -4.83 -30.78 -25.80
N THR A 340 -4.10 -29.83 -25.24
CA THR A 340 -3.08 -29.05 -25.97
C THR A 340 -1.72 -29.74 -26.02
N LYS A 341 -1.44 -30.62 -25.04
CA LYS A 341 -0.10 -31.17 -24.75
C LYS A 341 0.95 -30.08 -24.50
N SER A 342 0.51 -28.86 -24.17
CA SER A 342 1.38 -27.73 -23.88
C SER A 342 1.84 -27.75 -22.42
N ASP A 343 3.11 -27.44 -22.21
CA ASP A 343 3.74 -27.28 -20.91
C ASP A 343 4.43 -25.91 -20.74
N GLY A 344 4.30 -25.02 -21.74
CA GLY A 344 4.91 -23.69 -21.75
C GLY A 344 6.29 -23.59 -22.40
N ARG A 345 6.83 -24.69 -22.96
CA ARG A 345 8.14 -24.65 -23.65
C ARG A 345 8.17 -23.63 -24.77
N GLY A 346 9.26 -22.86 -24.79
CA GLY A 346 9.51 -21.83 -25.79
C GLY A 346 8.86 -20.49 -25.46
N GLN A 347 8.28 -20.34 -24.26
CA GLN A 347 7.76 -19.07 -23.76
C GLN A 347 8.64 -18.51 -22.65
N VAL A 348 8.83 -17.20 -22.66
CA VAL A 348 9.49 -16.42 -21.61
C VAL A 348 8.46 -15.56 -20.91
N ILE A 349 8.32 -15.76 -19.60
CA ILE A 349 7.41 -15.00 -18.75
C ILE A 349 8.23 -14.01 -17.93
N ALA A 350 8.01 -12.71 -18.13
CA ALA A 350 8.53 -11.69 -17.23
C ALA A 350 7.69 -11.66 -15.95
N LEU A 351 8.33 -11.84 -14.80
CA LEU A 351 7.72 -11.75 -13.49
C LEU A 351 8.14 -10.43 -12.84
N ILE A 352 7.20 -9.50 -12.70
CA ILE A 352 7.41 -8.22 -12.02
C ILE A 352 6.97 -8.36 -10.57
N ASP A 353 7.93 -8.48 -9.64
CA ASP A 353 7.67 -8.85 -8.23
C ASP A 353 8.82 -8.44 -7.27
N THR A 354 8.97 -9.12 -6.12
CA THR A 354 9.99 -8.89 -5.08
C THR A 354 11.36 -9.50 -5.36
N GLY A 355 11.51 -10.24 -6.47
CA GLY A 355 12.66 -11.10 -6.77
C GLY A 355 12.27 -12.59 -6.80
N VAL A 356 13.21 -13.50 -7.06
CA VAL A 356 12.98 -14.95 -6.98
C VAL A 356 14.20 -15.66 -6.40
N ASP A 357 14.07 -16.53 -5.40
CA ASP A 357 15.21 -17.31 -4.90
C ASP A 357 15.80 -18.21 -6.01
N PRO A 358 17.01 -17.90 -6.53
CA PRO A 358 17.61 -18.67 -7.62
C PRO A 358 18.16 -20.02 -7.15
N SER A 359 18.25 -20.23 -5.83
CA SER A 359 18.70 -21.49 -5.24
C SER A 359 17.59 -22.53 -5.08
N HIS A 360 16.33 -22.14 -5.30
CA HIS A 360 15.20 -23.05 -5.12
C HIS A 360 15.24 -24.19 -6.15
N PRO A 361 15.27 -25.47 -5.73
CA PRO A 361 15.51 -26.60 -6.64
C PRO A 361 14.44 -26.75 -7.72
N ASP A 362 13.17 -26.47 -7.38
CA ASP A 362 12.07 -26.56 -8.34
C ASP A 362 12.08 -25.42 -9.37
N LEU A 363 12.92 -24.40 -9.18
CA LEU A 363 13.12 -23.29 -10.10
C LEU A 363 14.49 -23.37 -10.79
N ALA A 364 15.13 -24.54 -10.82
CA ALA A 364 16.42 -24.71 -11.47
C ALA A 364 16.30 -24.87 -12.99
N VAL A 365 15.45 -25.79 -13.46
CA VAL A 365 15.37 -26.17 -14.88
C VAL A 365 13.94 -26.34 -15.40
N THR A 366 13.75 -26.11 -16.70
CA THR A 366 12.52 -26.42 -17.44
C THR A 366 12.38 -27.92 -17.73
N THR A 367 11.22 -28.35 -18.24
CA THR A 367 10.96 -29.74 -18.67
C THR A 367 11.90 -30.27 -19.75
N ASP A 368 12.54 -29.38 -20.51
CA ASP A 368 13.56 -29.70 -21.52
C ASP A 368 15.01 -29.46 -21.05
N GLY A 369 15.21 -29.24 -19.74
CA GLY A 369 16.54 -29.16 -19.12
C GLY A 369 17.28 -27.83 -19.30
N ARG A 370 16.59 -26.79 -19.80
CA ARG A 370 17.16 -25.43 -19.90
C ARG A 370 17.05 -24.70 -18.56
N PRO A 371 17.87 -23.67 -18.31
CA PRO A 371 17.72 -22.85 -17.11
C PRO A 371 16.31 -22.26 -17.03
N LYS A 372 15.67 -22.40 -15.87
CA LYS A 372 14.34 -21.87 -15.62
C LYS A 372 14.34 -20.35 -15.53
N LEU A 373 15.26 -19.79 -14.74
CA LEU A 373 15.47 -18.35 -14.62
C LEU A 373 16.50 -17.93 -15.66
N VAL A 374 16.12 -17.04 -16.60
CA VAL A 374 16.98 -16.68 -17.74
C VAL A 374 17.68 -15.34 -17.59
N GLU A 375 17.07 -14.45 -16.81
CA GLU A 375 17.53 -13.09 -16.64
C GLU A 375 16.98 -12.55 -15.32
N TRP A 376 17.73 -11.65 -14.70
CA TRP A 376 17.31 -10.96 -13.50
C TRP A 376 17.76 -9.51 -13.58
N VAL A 377 16.81 -8.60 -13.46
CA VAL A 377 17.05 -7.16 -13.33
C VAL A 377 16.40 -6.66 -12.04
N ASP A 378 17.10 -5.80 -11.31
CA ASP A 378 16.60 -5.19 -10.09
C ASP A 378 16.49 -3.68 -10.24
N PHE A 379 15.25 -3.19 -10.30
CA PHE A 379 14.91 -1.78 -10.49
C PHE A 379 14.86 -1.01 -9.16
N THR A 380 14.93 -1.68 -8.00
CA THR A 380 14.85 -1.02 -6.68
C THR A 380 16.16 -0.34 -6.29
N LEU A 381 17.25 -0.69 -6.98
CA LEU A 381 18.62 -0.26 -6.69
C LEU A 381 19.14 -0.78 -5.33
N GLU A 382 18.46 -1.77 -4.75
CA GLU A 382 18.97 -2.51 -3.59
C GLU A 382 20.21 -3.32 -3.97
N GLY A 383 21.06 -3.58 -2.97
CA GLY A 383 22.28 -4.37 -3.16
C GLY A 383 23.34 -3.74 -4.06
N ILE A 384 23.24 -2.45 -4.39
CA ILE A 384 24.31 -1.72 -5.06
C ILE A 384 25.51 -1.56 -4.12
N VAL A 385 26.69 -1.83 -4.64
CA VAL A 385 27.96 -1.65 -3.95
C VAL A 385 28.82 -0.70 -4.75
N ASP A 386 29.24 0.40 -4.13
CA ASP A 386 30.25 1.29 -4.68
C ASP A 386 31.62 0.58 -4.67
N ILE A 387 32.28 0.56 -5.84
CA ILE A 387 33.54 -0.15 -6.05
C ILE A 387 34.67 0.85 -6.32
N PHE A 388 35.73 0.74 -5.54
CA PHE A 388 36.88 1.65 -5.55
C PHE A 388 38.16 0.90 -5.96
N PRO A 389 39.16 1.61 -6.51
CA PRO A 389 40.49 1.03 -6.72
C PRO A 389 41.06 0.47 -5.41
N ALA A 390 41.52 -0.79 -5.44
CA ALA A 390 42.27 -1.36 -4.34
C ALA A 390 43.74 -0.89 -4.35
N SER A 391 44.47 -1.16 -3.27
CA SER A 391 45.92 -0.96 -3.28
C SER A 391 46.62 -1.94 -4.22
N GLU A 392 47.88 -1.64 -4.54
CA GLU A 392 48.72 -2.51 -5.35
C GLU A 392 48.91 -3.88 -4.67
N VAL A 393 48.74 -4.95 -5.44
CA VAL A 393 48.88 -6.32 -4.95
C VAL A 393 50.34 -6.62 -4.63
N LYS A 394 50.61 -7.14 -3.43
CA LYS A 394 51.93 -7.59 -2.98
C LYS A 394 51.80 -8.97 -2.36
N ASP A 395 52.63 -9.92 -2.77
CA ASP A 395 52.63 -11.28 -2.24
C ASP A 395 51.22 -11.95 -2.19
N LYS A 396 50.41 -11.71 -3.23
CA LYS A 396 49.01 -12.18 -3.36
C LYS A 396 48.04 -11.63 -2.31
N THR A 397 48.40 -10.55 -1.61
CA THR A 397 47.52 -9.80 -0.74
C THR A 397 47.31 -8.38 -1.27
N LEU A 398 46.20 -7.77 -0.88
CA LEU A 398 45.94 -6.35 -1.11
C LEU A 398 45.34 -5.72 0.14
N PHE A 399 45.59 -4.44 0.34
CA PHE A 399 44.96 -3.64 1.40
C PHE A 399 43.76 -2.84 0.87
N PHE A 400 42.67 -2.88 1.61
CA PHE A 400 41.47 -2.06 1.35
C PHE A 400 40.86 -1.58 2.67
N GLN A 401 40.62 -0.27 2.79
CA GLN A 401 40.07 0.38 3.99
C GLN A 401 40.72 -0.05 5.33
N GLY A 402 42.04 -0.25 5.34
CA GLY A 402 42.78 -0.60 6.55
C GLY A 402 42.73 -2.09 6.94
N GLN A 403 42.14 -2.94 6.11
CA GLN A 403 42.20 -4.40 6.23
C GLN A 403 43.04 -5.00 5.09
N GLU A 404 43.69 -6.12 5.38
CA GLU A 404 44.45 -6.92 4.41
C GLU A 404 43.57 -8.08 3.94
N TYR A 405 43.51 -8.30 2.62
CA TYR A 405 42.74 -9.36 2.00
C TYR A 405 43.65 -10.28 1.19
N THR A 406 43.43 -11.59 1.31
CA THR A 406 44.17 -12.60 0.56
C THR A 406 43.46 -12.90 -0.76
N LEU A 407 44.16 -12.75 -1.89
CA LEU A 407 43.59 -12.98 -3.23
C LEU A 407 43.84 -14.39 -3.77
N GLY A 408 44.97 -15.02 -3.41
CA GLY A 408 45.37 -16.28 -4.03
C GLY A 408 45.70 -16.13 -5.52
N ASP A 409 45.03 -16.91 -6.38
CA ASP A 409 45.26 -16.99 -7.84
C ASP A 409 44.07 -16.41 -8.65
N ILE A 410 43.39 -15.40 -8.10
CA ILE A 410 42.27 -14.74 -8.78
C ILE A 410 42.71 -14.10 -10.11
N PRO A 411 42.04 -14.40 -11.23
CA PRO A 411 42.41 -13.84 -12.53
C PRO A 411 42.16 -12.34 -12.65
N SER A 412 43.14 -11.61 -13.18
CA SER A 412 42.98 -10.23 -13.69
C SER A 412 43.89 -10.04 -14.90
N ARG A 413 43.38 -9.37 -15.95
CA ARG A 413 44.17 -9.08 -17.16
C ARG A 413 45.04 -7.85 -17.02
N SER A 414 44.62 -6.86 -16.25
CA SER A 414 45.40 -5.64 -15.99
C SER A 414 46.23 -5.70 -14.71
N ASN A 415 46.06 -6.75 -13.89
CA ASN A 415 46.57 -6.82 -12.52
C ASN A 415 46.09 -5.66 -11.63
N ASN A 416 44.98 -5.02 -12.01
CA ASN A 416 44.30 -4.02 -11.19
C ASN A 416 43.03 -4.64 -10.62
N TYR A 417 42.86 -4.46 -9.32
CA TYR A 417 41.75 -4.98 -8.56
C TYR A 417 40.95 -3.82 -8.01
N ARG A 418 39.65 -4.04 -7.86
CA ARG A 418 38.77 -3.07 -7.26
C ARG A 418 37.90 -3.73 -6.21
N MET A 419 37.58 -2.98 -5.17
CA MET A 419 36.85 -3.50 -4.03
C MET A 419 35.80 -2.54 -3.51
N GLY A 420 34.77 -3.11 -2.93
CA GLY A 420 33.77 -2.41 -2.14
C GLY A 420 33.30 -3.27 -0.97
N LEU A 421 32.42 -2.69 -0.17
CA LEU A 421 31.83 -3.37 0.99
C LEU A 421 30.32 -3.41 0.81
N LEU A 422 29.77 -4.61 0.69
CA LEU A 422 28.33 -4.85 0.68
C LEU A 422 27.83 -4.79 2.12
N ASN A 423 27.00 -3.80 2.42
CA ASN A 423 26.31 -3.71 3.70
C ASN A 423 25.11 -4.68 3.70
N LEU A 424 25.16 -5.70 4.55
CA LEU A 424 24.13 -6.73 4.56
C LEU A 424 22.76 -6.20 4.95
N ASN A 425 22.68 -5.11 5.73
CA ASN A 425 21.37 -4.53 6.05
C ASN A 425 20.60 -4.12 4.79
N ASP A 426 21.29 -3.78 3.69
CA ASP A 426 20.67 -3.34 2.44
C ASP A 426 20.00 -4.49 1.67
N ILE A 427 20.26 -5.74 2.07
CA ILE A 427 19.78 -6.95 1.39
C ILE A 427 19.23 -8.01 2.35
N LEU A 428 19.01 -7.67 3.63
CA LEU A 428 18.46 -8.59 4.63
C LEU A 428 16.97 -8.31 4.89
N PRO A 429 16.20 -9.35 5.27
CA PRO A 429 14.87 -9.17 5.87
C PRO A 429 14.91 -8.22 7.06
N LEU A 430 13.83 -7.46 7.26
CA LEU A 430 13.71 -6.48 8.33
C LEU A 430 13.99 -7.07 9.72
N GLU A 431 13.63 -8.33 9.98
CA GLU A 431 13.85 -8.98 11.28
C GLU A 431 15.33 -9.32 11.54
N LEU A 432 16.15 -9.44 10.49
CA LEU A 432 17.56 -9.82 10.59
C LEU A 432 18.52 -8.61 10.64
N ILE A 433 18.03 -7.42 10.31
CA ILE A 433 18.80 -6.16 10.29
C ILE A 433 19.46 -5.91 11.65
N ASP A 434 20.76 -5.63 11.63
CA ASP A 434 21.50 -5.17 12.80
C ASP A 434 21.68 -3.65 12.73
N LYS A 435 20.88 -2.91 13.51
CA LYS A 435 20.95 -1.43 13.55
C LYS A 435 22.16 -0.90 14.33
N THR A 436 22.83 -1.75 15.10
CA THR A 436 23.91 -1.34 15.99
C THR A 436 25.29 -1.56 15.37
N ASN A 437 25.49 -2.70 14.70
CA ASN A 437 26.73 -3.02 14.03
C ASN A 437 26.44 -3.77 12.72
N PRO A 438 26.09 -3.06 11.63
CA PRO A 438 25.81 -3.69 10.35
C PRO A 438 27.01 -4.52 9.88
N ARG A 439 26.78 -5.81 9.63
CA ARG A 439 27.82 -6.66 9.01
C ARG A 439 28.02 -6.18 7.57
N GLN A 440 29.28 -5.98 7.21
CA GLN A 440 29.71 -5.71 5.86
C GLN A 440 30.47 -6.91 5.33
N VAL A 441 30.34 -7.17 4.03
CA VAL A 441 31.04 -8.25 3.34
C VAL A 441 31.87 -7.65 2.20
N ALA A 442 33.11 -8.08 2.07
CA ALA A 442 33.99 -7.57 1.04
C ALA A 442 33.61 -8.11 -0.34
N VAL A 443 33.63 -7.22 -1.34
CA VAL A 443 33.35 -7.54 -2.73
C VAL A 443 34.56 -7.16 -3.56
N LEU A 444 35.09 -8.12 -4.31
CA LEU A 444 36.22 -7.94 -5.22
C LEU A 444 35.74 -7.99 -6.67
N VAL A 445 36.22 -7.06 -7.49
CA VAL A 445 35.86 -6.95 -8.90
C VAL A 445 37.12 -6.97 -9.76
N THR A 446 37.08 -7.78 -10.82
CA THR A 446 38.23 -8.05 -11.68
C THR A 446 37.87 -7.96 -13.16
N ASP A 447 38.87 -7.68 -13.97
CA ASP A 447 38.83 -7.70 -15.43
C ASP A 447 39.33 -9.04 -15.98
N ALA A 448 38.72 -10.14 -15.50
CA ALA A 448 39.25 -11.49 -15.66
C ALA A 448 39.34 -11.92 -17.14
N THR A 449 38.38 -11.51 -17.98
CA THR A 449 38.39 -11.88 -19.39
C THR A 449 39.09 -10.85 -20.27
N THR A 450 38.77 -9.56 -20.11
CA THR A 450 39.16 -8.49 -21.04
C THR A 450 39.81 -7.34 -20.30
N GLN A 451 41.04 -7.00 -20.67
CA GLN A 451 41.83 -5.96 -20.00
C GLN A 451 41.07 -4.62 -19.94
N GLY A 452 40.87 -4.09 -18.73
CA GLY A 452 40.21 -2.81 -18.49
C GLY A 452 38.68 -2.84 -18.57
N ILE A 453 38.07 -4.01 -18.80
CA ILE A 453 36.61 -4.21 -18.71
C ILE A 453 36.34 -5.18 -17.56
N TYR A 454 35.77 -4.64 -16.49
CA TYR A 454 35.45 -5.40 -15.29
C TYR A 454 34.18 -6.21 -15.52
N ASP A 455 34.26 -7.52 -15.26
CA ASP A 455 33.22 -8.48 -15.65
C ASP A 455 33.02 -9.65 -14.69
N THR A 456 33.87 -9.77 -13.66
CA THR A 456 33.88 -10.91 -12.75
C THR A 456 33.98 -10.42 -11.31
N VAL A 457 33.12 -10.95 -10.45
CA VAL A 457 32.96 -10.54 -9.05
C VAL A 457 33.20 -11.73 -8.11
N TYR A 458 33.81 -11.46 -6.96
CA TYR A 458 33.97 -12.40 -5.85
C TYR A 458 33.44 -11.74 -4.58
N VAL A 459 32.82 -12.52 -3.70
CA VAL A 459 32.20 -12.03 -2.47
C VAL A 459 32.78 -12.84 -1.33
N ASP A 460 33.30 -12.19 -0.28
CA ASP A 460 33.85 -12.83 0.93
C ASP A 460 32.72 -13.34 1.84
N ILE A 461 32.09 -14.45 1.44
CA ILE A 461 30.84 -14.95 2.03
C ILE A 461 31.04 -15.36 3.50
N ASN A 462 32.20 -15.93 3.82
CA ASN A 462 32.53 -16.38 5.17
C ASN A 462 33.12 -15.24 6.05
N ASN A 463 33.46 -14.09 5.45
CA ASN A 463 34.02 -12.90 6.10
C ASN A 463 35.33 -13.20 6.85
N ASP A 464 36.20 -13.99 6.23
CA ASP A 464 37.52 -14.35 6.75
C ASP A 464 38.67 -13.56 6.12
N GLN A 465 38.35 -12.58 5.25
CA GLN A 465 39.30 -11.74 4.52
C GLN A 465 40.12 -12.52 3.47
N SER A 466 39.61 -13.67 3.02
CA SER A 466 40.16 -14.47 1.93
C SER A 466 39.19 -14.55 0.76
N PHE A 467 39.69 -14.39 -0.46
CA PHE A 467 38.94 -14.68 -1.68
C PHE A 467 39.40 -15.98 -2.35
N VAL A 468 40.30 -16.76 -1.72
CA VAL A 468 40.94 -17.94 -2.34
C VAL A 468 39.93 -19.03 -2.68
N GLU A 469 38.96 -19.26 -1.79
CA GLU A 469 37.87 -20.22 -1.97
C GLU A 469 36.62 -19.63 -2.64
N GLU A 470 36.61 -18.32 -2.91
CA GLU A 470 35.38 -17.65 -3.30
C GLU A 470 35.02 -17.90 -4.77
N LYS A 471 33.72 -18.13 -4.99
CA LYS A 471 33.20 -18.46 -6.31
C LYS A 471 33.18 -17.21 -7.19
N ALA A 472 33.72 -17.33 -8.41
CA ALA A 472 33.57 -16.30 -9.44
C ALA A 472 32.10 -16.16 -9.87
N LEU A 473 31.62 -14.92 -9.89
CA LEU A 473 30.30 -14.53 -10.35
C LEU A 473 30.38 -13.68 -11.61
N THR A 474 29.45 -13.91 -12.51
CA THR A 474 29.17 -13.03 -13.66
C THR A 474 27.72 -12.58 -13.62
N ILE A 475 27.33 -11.61 -14.46
CA ILE A 475 25.93 -11.17 -14.52
C ILE A 475 25.04 -12.39 -14.76
N PHE A 476 23.98 -12.54 -13.96
CA PHE A 476 23.13 -13.72 -13.89
C PHE A 476 22.61 -14.19 -15.25
N LYS A 477 22.33 -13.27 -16.18
CA LYS A 477 21.94 -13.59 -17.56
C LYS A 477 22.93 -14.51 -18.30
N LYS A 478 24.22 -14.43 -17.97
CA LYS A 478 25.30 -15.11 -18.69
C LYS A 478 25.40 -16.59 -18.33
N ASP A 479 25.30 -16.94 -17.05
CA ASP A 479 25.54 -18.30 -16.55
C ASP A 479 24.64 -18.73 -15.38
N GLN A 480 23.66 -17.89 -15.01
CA GLN A 480 22.73 -18.11 -13.91
C GLN A 480 23.44 -18.35 -12.56
N SER A 481 24.66 -17.79 -12.40
CA SER A 481 25.44 -17.95 -11.18
C SER A 481 24.92 -17.09 -10.03
N TYR A 482 24.90 -17.70 -8.85
CA TYR A 482 24.63 -17.05 -7.58
C TYR A 482 25.59 -17.59 -6.50
N VAL A 483 25.65 -16.89 -5.37
CA VAL A 483 26.29 -17.31 -4.12
C VAL A 483 25.26 -17.35 -2.99
N SER A 484 25.51 -18.16 -1.96
CA SER A 484 24.63 -18.26 -0.80
C SER A 484 25.35 -17.75 0.45
N LEU A 485 24.80 -16.72 1.07
CA LEU A 485 25.30 -16.13 2.29
C LEU A 485 24.56 -16.71 3.50
N GLY A 486 25.31 -17.23 4.48
CA GLY A 486 24.77 -17.61 5.78
C GLY A 486 24.77 -16.41 6.75
N TYR A 487 23.61 -16.07 7.31
CA TYR A 487 23.49 -15.00 8.31
C TYR A 487 22.41 -15.30 9.35
N LYS A 488 22.78 -15.33 10.64
CA LYS A 488 21.88 -15.59 11.78
C LYS A 488 20.95 -16.82 11.61
N GLY A 489 21.45 -17.88 10.96
CA GLY A 489 20.69 -19.10 10.71
C GLY A 489 19.82 -19.09 9.45
N ALA A 490 19.73 -17.96 8.74
CA ALA A 490 19.15 -17.87 7.41
C ALA A 490 20.22 -18.09 6.33
N SER A 491 19.81 -18.64 5.18
CA SER A 491 20.61 -18.69 3.96
C SER A 491 19.97 -17.79 2.92
N LEU A 492 20.77 -16.90 2.34
CA LEU A 492 20.31 -15.91 1.38
C LEU A 492 21.10 -16.06 0.07
N ALA A 493 20.40 -16.41 -1.00
CA ALA A 493 21.01 -16.47 -2.33
C ALA A 493 21.11 -15.06 -2.93
N LEU A 494 22.28 -14.72 -3.44
CA LEU A 494 22.60 -13.44 -4.08
C LEU A 494 23.00 -13.68 -5.54
N ALA A 495 22.26 -13.07 -6.46
CA ALA A 495 22.58 -13.04 -7.87
C ALA A 495 23.25 -11.72 -8.22
N LEU A 496 24.32 -11.75 -9.01
CA LEU A 496 24.89 -10.53 -9.58
C LEU A 496 24.03 -10.10 -10.78
N VAL A 497 23.37 -8.95 -10.69
CA VAL A 497 22.44 -8.48 -11.75
C VAL A 497 23.02 -7.37 -12.61
N ASP A 498 23.97 -6.60 -12.08
CA ASP A 498 24.66 -5.57 -12.85
C ASP A 498 26.12 -5.38 -12.40
N ILE A 499 26.96 -4.95 -13.34
CA ILE A 499 28.35 -4.56 -13.12
C ILE A 499 28.73 -3.45 -14.09
N SER A 500 29.29 -2.37 -13.56
CA SER A 500 29.87 -1.32 -14.37
C SER A 500 31.07 -1.86 -15.17
N PRO A 501 31.14 -1.65 -16.51
CA PRO A 501 32.32 -2.04 -17.29
C PRO A 501 33.62 -1.38 -16.80
N GLN A 502 33.52 -0.21 -16.15
CA GLN A 502 34.67 0.49 -15.55
C GLN A 502 34.99 -0.01 -14.13
N GLY A 503 34.18 -0.92 -13.59
CA GLY A 503 34.31 -1.46 -12.24
C GLY A 503 34.07 -0.42 -11.16
N ASN A 504 33.14 0.51 -11.37
CA ASN A 504 32.82 1.54 -10.37
C ASN A 504 31.65 1.15 -9.45
N TYR A 505 30.81 0.20 -9.86
CA TYR A 505 29.77 -0.39 -9.04
C TYR A 505 29.44 -1.81 -9.49
N VAL A 506 28.80 -2.55 -8.60
CA VAL A 506 28.07 -3.80 -8.88
C VAL A 506 26.72 -3.76 -8.20
N GLN A 507 25.77 -4.56 -8.66
CA GLN A 507 24.47 -4.72 -8.01
C GLN A 507 24.15 -6.20 -7.80
N PHE A 508 23.78 -6.55 -6.56
CA PHE A 508 23.27 -7.86 -6.21
C PHE A 508 21.75 -7.81 -5.98
N ALA A 509 21.06 -8.87 -6.40
CA ALA A 509 19.63 -9.04 -6.15
C ALA A 509 19.33 -10.36 -5.44
N ASN A 510 18.20 -10.38 -4.75
CA ASN A 510 17.66 -11.52 -4.02
C ASN A 510 16.14 -11.42 -3.89
N ASP A 511 15.49 -12.46 -3.34
CA ASP A 511 14.09 -12.39 -2.89
C ASP A 511 14.04 -12.45 -1.36
N ILE A 512 13.82 -11.30 -0.74
CA ILE A 512 13.74 -11.17 0.72
C ILE A 512 12.33 -11.51 1.22
N SER A 513 11.30 -11.23 0.41
CA SER A 513 9.90 -11.43 0.78
C SER A 513 9.46 -12.89 0.61
N GLY A 514 10.00 -13.57 -0.41
CA GLY A 514 9.56 -14.90 -0.83
C GLY A 514 8.30 -14.88 -1.70
N HIS A 515 7.68 -13.70 -1.89
CA HIS A 515 6.46 -13.59 -2.69
C HIS A 515 6.71 -13.90 -4.16
N GLY A 516 7.70 -13.26 -4.78
CA GLY A 516 8.05 -13.55 -6.17
C GLY A 516 8.53 -14.98 -6.38
N THR A 517 9.23 -15.59 -5.42
CA THR A 517 9.55 -17.03 -5.45
C THR A 517 8.29 -17.91 -5.47
N HIS A 518 7.30 -17.57 -4.64
CA HIS A 518 6.03 -18.28 -4.59
C HIS A 518 5.25 -18.15 -5.91
N VAL A 519 5.18 -16.94 -6.47
CA VAL A 519 4.55 -16.67 -7.77
C VAL A 519 5.28 -17.42 -8.89
N ALA A 520 6.61 -17.39 -8.93
CA ALA A 520 7.42 -18.16 -9.88
C ALA A 520 7.16 -19.67 -9.77
N GLY A 521 6.96 -20.17 -8.55
CA GLY A 521 6.59 -21.56 -8.28
C GLY A 521 5.24 -21.93 -8.89
N ILE A 522 4.21 -21.10 -8.69
CA ILE A 522 2.89 -21.29 -9.30
C ILE A 522 2.99 -21.27 -10.83
N ILE A 523 3.73 -20.31 -11.39
CA ILE A 523 3.93 -20.17 -12.83
C ILE A 523 4.59 -21.42 -13.40
N GLY A 524 5.74 -21.83 -12.87
CA GLY A 524 6.66 -22.67 -13.63
C GLY A 524 7.54 -23.61 -12.84
N ALA A 525 7.27 -23.89 -11.55
CA ALA A 525 8.01 -24.90 -10.80
C ALA A 525 8.06 -26.23 -11.55
N ASN A 526 9.23 -26.87 -11.52
CA ASN A 526 9.51 -28.15 -12.17
C ASN A 526 10.45 -28.99 -11.30
N GLY A 527 9.92 -29.51 -10.21
CA GLY A 527 10.64 -30.43 -9.33
C GLY A 527 9.67 -31.17 -8.42
N ALA A 528 9.88 -31.06 -7.09
CA ALA A 528 8.95 -31.58 -6.10
C ALA A 528 7.57 -30.91 -6.23
N LEU A 529 7.56 -29.61 -6.55
CA LEU A 529 6.40 -28.86 -7.00
C LEU A 529 6.32 -28.78 -8.53
N GLN A 530 5.10 -28.90 -9.05
CA GLN A 530 4.80 -28.77 -10.47
C GLN A 530 3.81 -27.62 -10.72
N GLY A 531 4.34 -26.49 -11.22
CA GLY A 531 3.60 -25.28 -11.57
C GLY A 531 2.63 -25.46 -12.74
N VAL A 532 2.04 -24.37 -13.22
CA VAL A 532 1.08 -24.39 -14.34
C VAL A 532 1.77 -24.63 -15.68
N ALA A 533 2.93 -24.01 -15.90
CA ALA A 533 3.75 -24.10 -17.12
C ALA A 533 5.22 -24.50 -16.81
N PRO A 534 5.48 -25.76 -16.41
CA PRO A 534 6.82 -26.23 -16.01
C PRO A 534 7.88 -26.16 -17.14
N GLY A 535 7.48 -25.99 -18.39
CA GLY A 535 8.35 -25.80 -19.55
C GLY A 535 8.73 -24.35 -19.85
N ALA A 536 8.06 -23.36 -19.24
CA ALA A 536 8.32 -21.94 -19.49
C ALA A 536 9.60 -21.47 -18.78
N GLN A 537 10.26 -20.46 -19.34
CA GLN A 537 11.38 -19.76 -18.72
C GLN A 537 10.89 -18.45 -18.09
N ILE A 538 11.58 -17.96 -17.05
CA ILE A 538 11.17 -16.81 -16.26
C ILE A 538 12.27 -15.75 -16.31
N MET A 539 11.90 -14.53 -16.71
CA MET A 539 12.69 -13.31 -16.58
C MET A 539 12.26 -12.61 -15.29
N VAL A 540 13.18 -12.50 -14.33
CA VAL A 540 12.89 -11.94 -13.01
C VAL A 540 13.11 -10.44 -13.03
N LEU A 541 12.06 -9.66 -12.80
CA LEU A 541 12.13 -8.20 -12.79
C LEU A 541 11.70 -7.72 -11.40
N LYS A 542 12.68 -7.49 -10.53
CA LYS A 542 12.42 -7.02 -9.17
C LYS A 542 12.06 -5.54 -9.21
N ALA A 543 10.80 -5.23 -8.88
CA ALA A 543 10.26 -3.87 -8.84
C ALA A 543 9.73 -3.48 -7.45
N VAL A 544 9.71 -4.44 -6.52
CA VAL A 544 9.32 -4.26 -5.11
C VAL A 544 10.55 -4.39 -4.23
N ASP A 545 10.79 -3.40 -3.39
CA ASP A 545 11.92 -3.38 -2.47
C ASP A 545 11.68 -4.25 -1.23
N ARG A 546 12.69 -4.37 -0.36
CA ARG A 546 12.61 -5.19 0.86
C ARG A 546 11.52 -4.72 1.85
N ASP A 547 11.15 -3.45 1.81
CA ASP A 547 10.14 -2.88 2.69
C ASP A 547 8.73 -3.16 2.13
N GLY A 548 8.63 -3.82 0.97
CA GLY A 548 7.39 -4.06 0.26
C GLY A 548 6.96 -2.85 -0.56
N TYR A 549 7.82 -1.86 -0.79
CA TYR A 549 7.46 -0.69 -1.56
C TYR A 549 7.63 -0.95 -3.07
N ALA A 550 6.53 -0.80 -3.79
CA ALA A 550 6.47 -0.98 -5.24
C ALA A 550 6.42 0.38 -5.93
N ASN A 551 7.57 0.99 -6.21
CA ASN A 551 7.65 2.30 -6.86
C ASN A 551 6.99 2.23 -8.27
N PRO A 552 6.00 3.08 -8.59
CA PRO A 552 5.39 3.11 -9.92
C PRO A 552 6.38 3.27 -11.07
N GLU A 553 7.48 4.01 -10.88
CA GLU A 553 8.52 4.16 -11.91
C GLU A 553 9.28 2.85 -12.16
N ASN A 554 9.57 2.09 -11.11
CA ASN A 554 10.22 0.77 -11.22
C ASN A 554 9.31 -0.23 -11.93
N ILE A 555 8.01 -0.23 -11.59
CA ILE A 555 7.00 -1.06 -12.26
C ILE A 555 6.93 -0.69 -13.75
N ALA A 556 6.84 0.61 -14.06
CA ALA A 556 6.78 1.10 -15.42
C ALA A 556 8.02 0.71 -16.23
N GLU A 557 9.22 0.82 -15.64
CA GLU A 557 10.45 0.44 -16.31
C GLU A 557 10.58 -1.08 -16.49
N ALA A 558 10.15 -1.87 -15.51
CA ALA A 558 10.07 -3.32 -15.63
C ALA A 558 9.13 -3.76 -16.76
N ILE A 559 7.95 -3.12 -16.89
CA ILE A 559 7.00 -3.38 -17.99
C ILE A 559 7.65 -3.09 -19.35
N ARG A 560 8.30 -1.93 -19.50
CA ARG A 560 9.02 -1.57 -20.73
C ARG A 560 10.16 -2.53 -21.02
N TYR A 561 10.94 -2.87 -20.01
CA TYR A 561 12.07 -3.78 -20.13
C TYR A 561 11.63 -5.14 -20.63
N ALA A 562 10.61 -5.74 -20.01
CA ALA A 562 10.05 -7.03 -20.40
C ALA A 562 9.62 -7.06 -21.88
N ALA A 563 8.85 -6.05 -22.30
CA ALA A 563 8.35 -5.95 -23.67
C ALA A 563 9.47 -5.80 -24.71
N ILE A 564 10.55 -5.06 -24.37
CA ILE A 564 11.69 -4.82 -25.27
C ILE A 564 12.63 -6.03 -25.32
N HIS A 565 12.79 -6.76 -24.21
CA HIS A 565 13.79 -7.83 -24.06
C HIS A 565 13.24 -9.23 -24.31
N GLY A 566 12.09 -9.32 -24.99
CA GLY A 566 11.58 -10.56 -25.56
C GLY A 566 10.79 -11.44 -24.60
N ALA A 567 10.13 -10.85 -23.59
CA ALA A 567 9.10 -11.57 -22.85
C ALA A 567 7.86 -11.76 -23.75
N ASP A 568 7.30 -12.98 -23.74
CA ASP A 568 6.02 -13.28 -24.41
C ASP A 568 4.82 -12.90 -23.54
N ILE A 569 5.00 -13.02 -22.22
CA ILE A 569 3.98 -12.75 -21.19
C ILE A 569 4.62 -11.91 -20.08
N ILE A 570 3.91 -10.91 -19.59
CA ILE A 570 4.27 -10.14 -18.39
C ILE A 570 3.25 -10.46 -17.30
N ASN A 571 3.70 -11.04 -16.20
CA ASN A 571 2.92 -11.27 -15.00
C ASN A 571 3.24 -10.21 -13.96
N ILE A 572 2.21 -9.45 -13.57
CA ILE A 572 2.28 -8.37 -12.59
C ILE A 572 1.44 -8.77 -11.37
N SER A 573 2.10 -9.29 -10.34
CA SER A 573 1.45 -9.74 -9.10
C SER A 573 1.49 -8.67 -8.01
N LEU A 574 1.25 -7.42 -8.42
CA LEU A 574 1.20 -6.22 -7.59
C LEU A 574 0.21 -5.22 -8.20
N GLY A 575 -0.21 -4.22 -7.44
CA GLY A 575 -1.12 -3.20 -7.93
C GLY A 575 -1.04 -1.89 -7.14
N GLN A 576 -1.39 -0.79 -7.78
CA GLN A 576 -1.42 0.56 -7.23
C GLN A 576 -2.85 1.08 -7.22
N TYR A 577 -3.31 1.53 -6.06
CA TYR A 577 -4.61 2.17 -5.90
C TYR A 577 -4.44 3.68 -6.11
N GLN A 578 -5.07 4.21 -7.15
CA GLN A 578 -4.92 5.62 -7.56
C GLN A 578 -6.30 6.27 -7.70
N GLU A 579 -6.38 7.58 -7.46
CA GLU A 579 -7.61 8.37 -7.62
C GLU A 579 -8.00 8.62 -9.10
N SER A 580 -7.28 8.05 -10.05
CA SER A 580 -7.62 8.12 -11.47
C SER A 580 -8.86 7.31 -11.78
N ALA A 581 -9.68 7.79 -12.72
CA ALA A 581 -10.74 6.96 -13.30
C ALA A 581 -10.15 5.64 -13.87
N PRO A 582 -10.90 4.52 -13.81
CA PRO A 582 -10.42 3.24 -14.32
C PRO A 582 -9.85 3.34 -15.73
N GLY A 583 -8.68 2.73 -15.95
CA GLY A 583 -7.97 2.72 -17.23
C GLY A 583 -7.24 4.02 -17.56
N GLN A 584 -7.32 5.06 -16.71
CA GLN A 584 -6.69 6.36 -16.96
C GLN A 584 -5.35 6.55 -16.24
N SER A 585 -4.95 5.61 -15.40
CA SER A 585 -3.65 5.62 -14.74
C SER A 585 -2.49 5.54 -15.75
N ASP A 586 -1.33 6.11 -15.40
CA ASP A 586 -0.16 6.10 -16.29
C ASP A 586 0.34 4.67 -16.55
N LEU A 587 0.25 3.79 -15.53
CA LEU A 587 0.59 2.38 -15.67
C LEU A 587 -0.40 1.65 -16.60
N ALA A 588 -1.71 1.96 -16.55
CA ALA A 588 -2.67 1.34 -17.46
C ALA A 588 -2.45 1.76 -18.92
N LYS A 589 -2.21 3.05 -19.15
CA LYS A 589 -1.87 3.58 -20.48
C LYS A 589 -0.59 2.95 -21.02
N LEU A 590 0.43 2.81 -20.16
CA LEU A 590 1.67 2.14 -20.53
C LEU A 590 1.43 0.67 -20.90
N VAL A 591 0.62 -0.05 -20.12
CA VAL A 591 0.27 -1.44 -20.43
C VAL A 591 -0.41 -1.56 -21.79
N ASN A 592 -1.40 -0.71 -22.07
CA ASN A 592 -2.05 -0.66 -23.38
C ASN A 592 -1.05 -0.37 -24.51
N GLU A 593 -0.13 0.58 -24.32
CA GLU A 593 0.90 0.90 -25.30
C GLU A 593 1.84 -0.27 -25.58
N VAL A 594 2.34 -0.96 -24.54
CA VAL A 594 3.28 -2.07 -24.75
C VAL A 594 2.61 -3.28 -25.39
N ILE A 595 1.35 -3.55 -25.06
CA ILE A 595 0.56 -4.61 -25.71
C ILE A 595 0.41 -4.30 -27.19
N GLU A 596 -0.04 -3.09 -27.54
CA GLU A 596 -0.24 -2.68 -28.94
C GLU A 596 1.07 -2.73 -29.74
N LYS A 597 2.17 -2.27 -29.14
CA LYS A 597 3.45 -2.09 -29.84
C LYS A 597 4.26 -3.37 -29.97
N TYR A 598 4.30 -4.19 -28.92
CA TYR A 598 5.18 -5.35 -28.83
C TYR A 598 4.42 -6.68 -28.92
N ASN A 599 3.08 -6.65 -28.93
CA ASN A 599 2.25 -7.85 -28.97
C ASN A 599 2.58 -8.83 -27.83
N VAL A 600 2.86 -8.28 -26.65
CA VAL A 600 3.11 -9.02 -25.42
C VAL A 600 1.80 -9.20 -24.66
N LEU A 601 1.58 -10.37 -24.05
CA LEU A 601 0.41 -10.58 -23.20
C LEU A 601 0.69 -10.06 -21.80
N VAL A 602 -0.19 -9.23 -21.23
CA VAL A 602 -0.06 -8.74 -19.85
C VAL A 602 -1.15 -9.35 -18.98
N VAL A 603 -0.73 -9.98 -17.88
CA VAL A 603 -1.61 -10.52 -16.85
C VAL A 603 -1.32 -9.76 -15.55
N SER A 604 -2.34 -9.15 -14.96
CA SER A 604 -2.20 -8.34 -13.76
C SER A 604 -3.20 -8.78 -12.70
N ALA A 605 -2.76 -8.87 -11.45
CA ALA A 605 -3.66 -9.13 -10.33
C ALA A 605 -4.65 -7.96 -10.19
N ALA A 606 -5.95 -8.26 -10.07
CA ALA A 606 -6.99 -7.24 -9.93
C ALA A 606 -6.82 -6.40 -8.65
N GLY A 607 -6.20 -6.97 -7.62
CA GLY A 607 -5.93 -6.31 -6.35
C GLY A 607 -6.50 -7.07 -5.15
N ASN A 608 -6.11 -6.61 -3.95
CA ASN A 608 -6.42 -7.21 -2.65
C ASN A 608 -7.13 -6.23 -1.68
N VAL A 609 -7.86 -5.24 -2.20
CA VAL A 609 -8.62 -4.23 -1.42
C VAL A 609 -10.13 -4.34 -1.70
N GLY A 610 -10.57 -5.49 -2.23
CA GLY A 610 -11.98 -5.80 -2.39
C GLY A 610 -12.69 -6.22 -1.09
N PRO A 611 -13.97 -6.61 -1.16
CA PRO A 611 -14.77 -6.87 -2.37
C PRO A 611 -15.60 -5.65 -2.82
N GLY A 612 -15.24 -4.43 -2.39
CA GLY A 612 -15.94 -3.21 -2.78
C GLY A 612 -15.96 -2.95 -4.29
N ILE A 613 -16.98 -2.25 -4.78
CA ILE A 613 -17.05 -1.81 -6.20
C ILE A 613 -15.91 -0.82 -6.45
N ASN A 614 -15.31 -0.86 -7.65
CA ASN A 614 -14.23 0.04 -8.06
C ASN A 614 -12.96 -0.11 -7.20
N THR A 615 -12.63 -1.34 -6.82
CA THR A 615 -11.42 -1.66 -6.05
C THR A 615 -10.33 -2.27 -6.93
N VAL A 616 -10.43 -2.23 -8.26
CA VAL A 616 -9.37 -2.74 -9.15
C VAL A 616 -8.14 -1.83 -9.07
N ALA A 617 -6.98 -2.45 -8.86
CA ALA A 617 -5.70 -1.76 -8.82
C ALA A 617 -5.12 -1.57 -10.22
N SER A 618 -4.38 -0.48 -10.42
CA SER A 618 -3.59 -0.28 -11.62
C SER A 618 -2.31 -1.13 -11.59
N PRO A 619 -1.88 -1.77 -12.70
CA PRO A 619 -2.39 -1.62 -14.07
C PRO A 619 -3.45 -2.64 -14.50
N ALA A 620 -4.10 -3.35 -13.57
CA ALA A 620 -5.12 -4.33 -13.91
C ALA A 620 -6.42 -3.69 -14.45
N ASP A 621 -6.53 -2.37 -14.39
CA ASP A 621 -7.57 -1.54 -15.01
C ASP A 621 -7.28 -1.20 -16.48
N ALA A 622 -6.17 -1.67 -17.07
CA ALA A 622 -5.86 -1.45 -18.48
C ALA A 622 -6.75 -2.29 -19.41
N ASP A 623 -7.33 -1.65 -20.44
CA ASP A 623 -8.19 -2.30 -21.44
C ASP A 623 -7.58 -3.57 -22.08
N GLY A 624 -6.28 -3.57 -22.33
CA GLY A 624 -5.56 -4.69 -22.95
C GLY A 624 -5.11 -5.77 -21.98
N ALA A 625 -5.10 -5.51 -20.68
CA ALA A 625 -4.61 -6.46 -19.68
C ALA A 625 -5.63 -7.55 -19.39
N ILE A 626 -5.14 -8.77 -19.10
CA ILE A 626 -5.95 -9.78 -18.41
C ILE A 626 -5.91 -9.47 -16.92
N SER A 627 -6.98 -8.87 -16.41
CA SER A 627 -7.20 -8.62 -14.99
C SER A 627 -7.68 -9.89 -14.29
N VAL A 628 -6.99 -10.30 -13.22
CA VAL A 628 -7.25 -11.58 -12.54
C VAL A 628 -7.61 -11.35 -11.07
N GLY A 629 -8.88 -11.59 -10.73
CA GLY A 629 -9.35 -11.69 -9.34
C GLY A 629 -9.08 -13.07 -8.74
N ALA A 630 -9.21 -13.18 -7.41
CA ALA A 630 -9.03 -14.41 -6.66
C ALA A 630 -10.37 -14.95 -6.14
N PHE A 631 -10.60 -16.25 -6.32
CA PHE A 631 -11.72 -16.98 -5.70
C PHE A 631 -11.19 -18.21 -4.98
N VAL A 632 -11.98 -18.75 -4.05
CA VAL A 632 -11.67 -20.02 -3.36
C VAL A 632 -12.89 -20.92 -3.41
N SER A 633 -12.71 -22.14 -3.92
CA SER A 633 -13.76 -23.13 -4.06
C SER A 633 -13.99 -23.93 -2.77
N PRO A 634 -15.14 -24.61 -2.61
CA PRO A 634 -15.36 -25.55 -1.51
C PRO A 634 -14.27 -26.60 -1.35
N ARG A 635 -13.68 -27.04 -2.47
CA ARG A 635 -12.63 -28.05 -2.45
C ARG A 635 -11.32 -27.49 -1.93
N MET A 636 -10.94 -26.28 -2.36
CA MET A 636 -9.78 -25.56 -1.83
C MET A 636 -9.95 -25.33 -0.32
N TRP A 637 -11.10 -24.82 0.13
CA TRP A 637 -11.41 -24.65 1.55
C TRP A 637 -11.22 -25.93 2.37
N GLN A 638 -11.67 -27.06 1.82
CA GLN A 638 -11.54 -28.34 2.49
C GLN A 638 -10.09 -28.84 2.52
N VAL A 639 -9.35 -28.70 1.42
CA VAL A 639 -7.98 -29.22 1.30
C VAL A 639 -6.99 -28.36 2.09
N ASP A 640 -7.11 -27.05 1.99
CA ASP A 640 -6.11 -26.12 2.51
C ASP A 640 -6.38 -25.74 3.97
N PHE A 641 -7.64 -25.78 4.41
CA PHE A 641 -8.08 -25.23 5.71
C PHE A 641 -8.96 -26.16 6.53
N ASP A 642 -9.18 -27.41 6.07
CA ASP A 642 -10.12 -28.38 6.68
C ASP A 642 -11.51 -27.80 6.99
N TYR A 643 -11.96 -26.88 6.14
CA TYR A 643 -13.22 -26.17 6.31
C TYR A 643 -14.18 -26.43 5.15
N ARG A 644 -15.47 -26.57 5.43
CA ARG A 644 -16.48 -26.83 4.39
C ARG A 644 -17.34 -25.60 4.20
N VAL A 645 -17.31 -25.07 2.98
CA VAL A 645 -18.20 -23.99 2.54
C VAL A 645 -19.20 -24.50 1.51
N PRO A 646 -20.40 -23.90 1.41
CA PRO A 646 -21.47 -24.46 0.58
C PRO A 646 -21.32 -24.21 -0.92
N LYS A 647 -20.49 -23.24 -1.33
CA LYS A 647 -20.32 -22.83 -2.73
C LYS A 647 -19.01 -22.06 -2.91
N ASP A 648 -18.64 -21.82 -4.16
CA ASP A 648 -17.55 -20.91 -4.52
C ASP A 648 -17.82 -19.51 -3.97
N SER A 649 -16.75 -18.87 -3.51
CA SER A 649 -16.78 -17.49 -3.05
C SER A 649 -15.61 -16.73 -3.65
N LEU A 650 -15.85 -15.48 -4.04
CA LEU A 650 -14.79 -14.51 -4.20
C LEU A 650 -13.97 -14.51 -2.91
N TYR A 651 -12.64 -14.52 -3.02
CA TYR A 651 -11.83 -14.43 -1.82
C TYR A 651 -12.04 -13.05 -1.19
N TYR A 652 -12.09 -12.99 0.14
CA TYR A 652 -12.65 -11.84 0.85
C TYR A 652 -11.95 -10.51 0.55
N PHE A 653 -10.68 -10.54 0.15
CA PHE A 653 -9.92 -9.35 -0.22
C PHE A 653 -9.89 -9.08 -1.73
N SER A 654 -10.35 -10.01 -2.58
CA SER A 654 -10.16 -9.87 -4.03
C SER A 654 -10.93 -8.65 -4.52
N SER A 655 -10.20 -7.75 -5.17
CA SER A 655 -10.75 -6.57 -5.81
C SER A 655 -11.83 -6.91 -6.84
N VAL A 656 -12.81 -6.01 -6.98
CA VAL A 656 -13.94 -6.09 -7.90
C VAL A 656 -14.02 -4.78 -8.70
N GLY A 657 -14.15 -4.90 -10.02
CA GLY A 657 -14.22 -3.78 -10.97
C GLY A 657 -15.33 -3.96 -11.97
#